data_AF-A0A191ZU56-F1
#
_entry.id   AF-A0A191ZU56-F1
#
_cell.length_a   1.000
_cell.length_b   1.000
_cell.length_c   1.000
_cell.angle_alpha   90.00
_cell.angle_beta   90.00
_cell.angle_gamma   90.00
#
_symmetry.space_group_name_H-M   'P 1'
#
loop_
_entity.id
_entity.type
_entity.pdbx_description
1 polymer ?
#
loop_
_entity_poly.entity_id
_entity_poly.type
_entity_poly.pdbx_seq_one_letter_code
_entity_poly.pdbx_strand_id
1 'polypeptide(L)'
;MMKKNQRIVLLATAALLPEAARAQLVISDNLTGVSSSYNWQSLNGACLTAGNNTGSIPACSGLSYYSGTTLVGGVNGTLPDAVGQGALRLTNGDTTTGSNGNNQTGAVVSNFTFPTNQGLQVTFTTVTYGGNAYKNASKQASGADGISFFLADGSKPATVGALGGSLGYSCSNGNPTYDGVQGGYIGVGIDEFGNFSNSNDNTSSGANANGGAGAIPSRISLRGAGNTNWANLSTNYSKYYPASNLSTSQANAVQSTCAAGYLYNFSGKSQKDAHGNTIYDGNQTTEQIPYNYNYITGSTLGNNVTIYSQEAAGTNSSGGSKAVRGNATPITYALTITQDGLLSLSYSVNGGTAQTVLNKQSITASNGPLPSSFRFGFSAGTGGGSNVHEITCFKAAPVGQASSSAGTNVQQSARVQAGTQVYLAYYHPTNWWGELTAQNLVMDPTTGIVSIATNANWNASCNLTGGACPAISSTATVTAQGPTARSILTWNGSSGVPFQWANLTSAQKTALDSGSANSASSPRQQYLRGARTYEVSNGGSFRTRNGVLGDIMNSSPTWVGAPSAPYNGPWVDALYPTATPPEPAGSYALFKTNNATRANVVYVGANDGMLHGFRAGGYDTNGNFTTATTPNDGQEVLAYMPAAALNTIYNANGNLDFSSPSYAHNLFVDATPGTGELYYGNAWHTWLVGGLGGGGNANGVIGDNTTAGTGAIYALDITNPANFSESNASSLVIKEWSPSNLSCTNYTGTNSCAGYLGNTYGTPVIRRLHNGNWAVLFGNGLNSPNGSAGLYVLLVANDGTTSFYYLDTGYGPSKDPLGKNNKNGIAYVTPADLDGDHITDYVYAGDAFGNVWRFDLTSQNPTQWNVSTTPLFSTPAGQPITSKVAVAAIPGTGTGAPRVLVSFGTGQAFPQTQTNAATYASGSAQWLYGVWDWNMNAWNRGAASAAQYATLNPTQTVTASTLLTQTITATSTSSGTTPSYRTVSNGKVCWVGSTACGSAANANTQYGWKLMLPSTTTGSGSSAVTNYEQVVYNPTLAYGMFIVNTTVPAVQQILSCTSTPASGYTMAISVASGGAGTASFFGDNNNNFPTYNGGIVSGIGLSGTGTPSLVTANKLPYLVQQTVNGTGTVNQINPSAAGVGSRLNWTKLR
;
A
#
# COMPACT_ATOMS: atom_id res chain seq x y z
N MET A 1 15.38 59.38 33.98
CA MET A 1 16.43 59.33 35.01
C MET A 1 16.79 57.87 35.28
N MET A 2 18.09 57.54 35.17
CA MET A 2 18.88 56.45 35.82
C MET A 2 18.41 54.98 35.67
N LYS A 3 19.24 53.95 35.43
CA LYS A 3 20.71 53.74 35.25
C LYS A 3 20.89 52.33 34.62
N LYS A 4 21.59 52.19 33.49
CA LYS A 4 22.93 51.57 33.28
C LYS A 4 23.13 50.13 33.82
N ASN A 5 23.38 49.19 32.90
CA ASN A 5 24.69 48.51 32.82
C ASN A 5 24.96 47.94 31.42
N GLN A 6 26.16 48.24 30.90
CA GLN A 6 26.70 47.93 29.58
C GLN A 6 27.34 46.53 29.56
N ARG A 7 27.36 45.85 28.39
CA ARG A 7 28.58 45.56 27.59
C ARG A 7 28.28 44.64 26.38
N ILE A 8 28.46 45.22 25.20
CA ILE A 8 29.16 44.74 23.98
C ILE A 8 29.17 43.22 23.72
N VAL A 9 28.52 42.77 22.64
CA VAL A 9 29.00 41.68 21.76
C VAL A 9 28.61 41.96 20.30
N LEU A 10 29.57 41.69 19.41
CA LEU A 10 29.63 41.84 17.96
C LEU A 10 28.32 41.60 17.17
N LEU A 11 28.11 42.45 16.16
CA LEU A 11 27.33 42.10 14.96
C LEU A 11 28.04 40.96 14.20
N ALA A 12 27.41 39.79 14.14
CA ALA A 12 27.59 38.83 13.06
C ALA A 12 26.23 38.60 12.41
N THR A 13 26.03 39.20 11.25
CA THR A 13 24.91 38.90 10.33
C THR A 13 25.09 37.48 9.81
N ALA A 14 24.48 36.50 10.50
CA ALA A 14 24.23 35.19 9.92
C ALA A 14 22.87 35.24 9.21
N ALA A 15 22.92 35.24 7.88
CA ALA A 15 21.74 34.96 7.06
C ALA A 15 21.25 33.54 7.39
N LEU A 16 20.16 33.45 8.14
CA LEU A 16 19.38 32.23 8.28
C LEU A 16 18.67 31.99 6.95
N LEU A 17 19.28 31.17 6.10
CA LEU A 17 18.59 30.57 4.95
C LEU A 17 17.50 29.62 5.50
N PRO A 18 16.31 29.58 4.89
CA PRO A 18 15.30 28.59 5.24
C PRO A 18 15.85 27.20 4.91
N GLU A 19 15.93 26.31 5.90
CA GLU A 19 16.21 24.90 5.67
C GLU A 19 15.12 24.33 4.78
N ALA A 20 15.46 24.07 3.52
CA ALA A 20 14.62 23.32 2.60
C ALA A 20 14.35 21.94 3.21
N ALA A 21 13.07 21.59 3.36
CA ALA A 21 12.64 20.23 3.63
C ALA A 21 13.37 19.30 2.65
N ARG A 22 14.18 18.37 3.17
CA ARG A 22 14.93 17.44 2.32
C ARG A 22 13.95 16.47 1.66
N ALA A 23 13.56 16.78 0.42
CA ALA A 23 12.81 15.88 -0.43
C ALA A 23 13.53 14.53 -0.53
N GLN A 24 12.79 13.44 -0.35
CA GLN A 24 13.29 12.07 -0.49
C GLN A 24 13.71 11.83 -1.94
N LEU A 25 15.00 11.60 -2.20
CA LEU A 25 15.53 11.45 -3.56
C LEU A 25 15.09 10.12 -4.16
N VAL A 26 14.24 10.16 -5.18
CA VAL A 26 13.85 9.01 -5.99
C VAL A 26 14.40 9.22 -7.40
N ILE A 27 15.14 8.23 -7.89
CA ILE A 27 15.70 8.20 -9.24
C ILE A 27 14.85 7.24 -10.06
N SER A 28 14.41 7.67 -11.23
CA SER A 28 13.62 6.86 -12.16
C SER A 28 13.96 7.26 -13.58
N ASP A 29 14.62 6.38 -14.31
CA ASP A 29 15.07 6.60 -15.68
C ASP A 29 14.51 5.49 -16.57
N ASN A 30 13.64 5.86 -17.51
CA ASN A 30 13.02 4.89 -18.41
C ASN A 30 13.97 4.40 -19.49
N LEU A 31 15.05 5.15 -19.80
CA LEU A 31 16.03 4.79 -20.83
C LEU A 31 15.41 4.49 -22.21
N THR A 32 14.15 4.87 -22.44
CA THR A 32 13.38 4.57 -23.65
C THR A 32 13.18 5.79 -24.56
N GLY A 33 13.59 6.97 -24.09
CA GLY A 33 13.46 8.25 -24.77
C GLY A 33 14.63 8.58 -25.70
N VAL A 34 14.58 9.79 -26.27
CA VAL A 34 15.67 10.36 -27.10
C VAL A 34 16.93 10.73 -26.31
N SER A 35 16.76 10.91 -25.00
CA SER A 35 17.81 11.18 -24.02
C SER A 35 17.40 10.57 -22.68
N SER A 36 18.41 10.30 -21.85
CA SER A 36 18.22 9.89 -20.45
C SER A 36 17.80 11.09 -19.59
N SER A 37 16.98 10.85 -18.57
CA SER A 37 16.59 11.91 -17.61
C SER A 37 17.70 12.27 -16.63
N TYR A 38 18.75 11.43 -16.55
CA TYR A 38 19.88 11.63 -15.67
C TYR A 38 21.21 11.72 -16.43
N ASN A 39 22.21 12.30 -15.77
CA ASN A 39 23.56 12.44 -16.33
C ASN A 39 24.36 11.15 -16.13
N TRP A 40 24.46 10.34 -17.19
CA TRP A 40 25.30 9.15 -17.23
C TRP A 40 26.55 9.40 -18.05
N GLN A 41 27.68 8.87 -17.58
CA GLN A 41 28.88 8.74 -18.39
C GLN A 41 28.78 7.46 -19.21
N SER A 42 28.70 7.59 -20.53
CA SER A 42 28.70 6.45 -21.46
C SER A 42 30.12 6.08 -21.90
N LEU A 43 30.39 4.79 -22.07
CA LEU A 43 31.67 4.23 -22.48
C LEU A 43 31.45 3.14 -23.55
N ASN A 44 32.37 3.08 -24.52
CA ASN A 44 32.37 2.11 -25.62
C ASN A 44 31.04 2.07 -26.39
N GLY A 45 30.44 0.88 -26.55
CA GLY A 45 29.21 0.66 -27.32
C GLY A 45 27.91 1.07 -26.62
N ALA A 46 27.96 1.69 -25.44
CA ALA A 46 26.75 2.07 -24.73
C ALA A 46 26.02 3.25 -25.41
N CYS A 47 24.73 3.06 -25.70
CA CYS A 47 23.93 4.01 -26.47
C CYS A 47 22.42 3.87 -26.22
N LEU A 48 21.64 4.89 -26.55
CA LEU A 48 20.17 4.83 -26.55
C LEU A 48 19.66 4.44 -27.94
N THR A 49 18.81 3.42 -28.01
CA THR A 49 18.28 2.91 -29.29
C THR A 49 17.28 3.85 -29.95
N ALA A 50 16.57 4.67 -29.16
CA ALA A 50 15.73 5.77 -29.64
C ALA A 50 16.45 7.13 -29.58
N GLY A 51 17.76 7.13 -29.28
CA GLY A 51 18.54 8.33 -29.07
C GLY A 51 18.70 9.19 -30.32
N ASN A 52 18.91 10.49 -30.13
CA ASN A 52 19.17 11.44 -31.21
C ASN A 52 20.39 12.36 -30.93
N ASN A 53 21.28 11.96 -30.01
CA ASN A 53 22.47 12.71 -29.57
C ASN A 53 22.20 14.03 -28.84
N THR A 54 21.01 14.22 -28.25
CA THR A 54 20.70 15.41 -27.44
C THR A 54 20.97 15.25 -25.93
N GLY A 55 21.38 14.05 -25.48
CA GLY A 55 21.62 13.72 -24.08
C GLY A 55 23.06 13.28 -23.77
N SER A 56 23.28 12.88 -22.51
CA SER A 56 24.58 12.38 -22.00
C SER A 56 24.96 10.99 -22.51
N ILE A 57 23.96 10.17 -22.86
CA ILE A 57 24.15 8.88 -23.55
C ILE A 57 23.93 9.10 -25.06
N PRO A 58 24.88 8.70 -25.93
CA PRO A 58 24.77 8.91 -27.36
C PRO A 58 23.70 8.02 -28.01
N ALA A 59 23.25 8.38 -29.21
CA ALA A 59 22.39 7.54 -30.03
C ALA A 59 23.14 6.31 -30.55
N CYS A 60 22.47 5.16 -30.66
CA CYS A 60 23.09 3.97 -31.25
C CYS A 60 23.37 4.16 -32.75
N SER A 61 22.43 4.76 -33.48
CA SER A 61 22.61 5.07 -34.90
C SER A 61 23.65 6.19 -35.05
N GLY A 62 24.70 5.92 -35.82
CA GLY A 62 25.81 6.87 -36.04
C GLY A 62 26.89 6.87 -34.95
N LEU A 63 26.82 5.99 -33.94
CA LEU A 63 27.89 5.84 -32.97
C LEU A 63 29.15 5.25 -33.65
N SER A 64 30.28 5.94 -33.55
CA SER A 64 31.54 5.53 -34.18
C SER A 64 32.00 4.13 -33.76
N TYR A 65 31.69 3.71 -32.53
CA TYR A 65 31.98 2.37 -32.02
C TYR A 65 31.37 1.25 -32.89
N TYR A 66 30.19 1.47 -33.47
CA TYR A 66 29.49 0.51 -34.32
C TYR A 66 29.74 0.74 -35.82
N SER A 67 30.72 1.57 -36.20
CA SER A 67 31.05 1.82 -37.61
C SER A 67 31.43 0.54 -38.34
N GLY A 68 30.76 0.25 -39.46
CA GLY A 68 30.98 -0.98 -40.24
C GLY A 68 30.29 -2.22 -39.69
N THR A 69 29.56 -2.11 -38.57
CA THR A 69 28.70 -3.19 -38.04
C THR A 69 27.23 -2.92 -38.37
N THR A 70 26.47 -3.98 -38.61
CA THR A 70 25.02 -3.87 -38.81
C THR A 70 24.34 -3.84 -37.44
N LEU A 71 23.66 -2.73 -37.11
CA LEU A 71 22.84 -2.65 -35.92
C LEU A 71 21.60 -3.53 -36.08
N VAL A 72 21.45 -4.51 -35.18
CA VAL A 72 20.35 -5.48 -35.20
C VAL A 72 19.48 -5.33 -33.95
N GLY A 73 18.23 -5.78 -33.99
CA GLY A 73 17.33 -5.67 -32.84
C GLY A 73 16.49 -4.39 -32.81
N GLY A 74 16.19 -3.89 -31.62
CA GLY A 74 15.13 -2.91 -31.42
C GLY A 74 13.75 -3.57 -31.38
N VAL A 75 12.70 -2.77 -31.20
CA VAL A 75 11.33 -3.28 -31.05
C VAL A 75 10.83 -3.94 -32.33
N ASN A 76 11.21 -3.40 -33.50
CA ASN A 76 10.77 -3.91 -34.82
C ASN A 76 11.91 -4.56 -35.63
N GLY A 77 13.07 -4.83 -35.02
CA GLY A 77 14.19 -5.49 -35.70
C GLY A 77 15.02 -4.56 -36.60
N THR A 78 14.89 -3.24 -36.40
CA THR A 78 15.69 -2.17 -37.01
C THR A 78 15.85 -1.03 -36.00
N LEU A 79 16.98 -0.30 -36.07
CA LEU A 79 17.21 0.94 -35.30
C LEU A 79 17.22 2.18 -36.23
N PRO A 80 16.89 3.38 -35.73
CA PRO A 80 16.51 3.69 -34.35
C PRO A 80 15.11 3.22 -33.97
N ASP A 81 14.90 2.96 -32.68
CA ASP A 81 13.57 2.71 -32.10
C ASP A 81 12.73 4.00 -32.09
N ALA A 82 11.40 3.86 -32.10
CA ALA A 82 10.51 4.99 -31.86
C ALA A 82 10.70 5.54 -30.43
N VAL A 83 10.49 6.86 -30.26
CA VAL A 83 10.55 7.50 -28.93
C VAL A 83 9.54 6.86 -27.98
N GLY A 84 9.98 6.47 -26.79
CA GLY A 84 9.16 5.73 -25.83
C GLY A 84 9.19 4.21 -26.00
N GLN A 85 9.80 3.73 -27.09
CA GLN A 85 10.05 2.30 -27.36
C GLN A 85 11.56 1.97 -27.37
N GLY A 86 12.43 2.91 -27.00
CA GLY A 86 13.87 2.71 -26.93
C GLY A 86 14.31 1.85 -25.73
N ALA A 87 15.62 1.65 -25.62
CA ALA A 87 16.32 1.11 -24.47
C ALA A 87 17.74 1.69 -24.41
N LEU A 88 18.37 1.56 -23.25
CA LEU A 88 19.82 1.62 -23.14
C LEU A 88 20.41 0.31 -23.65
N ARG A 89 21.14 0.37 -24.76
CA ARG A 89 21.89 -0.75 -25.32
C ARG A 89 23.34 -0.69 -24.86
N LEU A 90 23.89 -1.84 -24.47
CA LEU A 90 25.28 -1.98 -24.05
C LEU A 90 26.13 -2.71 -25.10
N THR A 91 25.58 -3.69 -25.82
CA THR A 91 26.27 -4.40 -26.91
C THR A 91 25.30 -4.74 -28.05
N ASN A 92 25.84 -5.08 -29.22
CA ASN A 92 25.09 -5.47 -30.42
C ASN A 92 25.14 -7.00 -30.65
N GLY A 93 24.12 -7.53 -31.34
CA GLY A 93 23.99 -8.96 -31.64
C GLY A 93 24.59 -9.36 -33.00
N ASP A 94 24.51 -10.66 -33.33
CA ASP A 94 24.92 -11.19 -34.63
C ASP A 94 23.73 -11.81 -35.37
N THR A 95 23.58 -11.51 -36.65
CA THR A 95 22.56 -12.09 -37.55
C THR A 95 23.19 -12.80 -38.76
N THR A 96 24.49 -13.05 -38.71
CA THR A 96 25.32 -13.67 -39.75
C THR A 96 26.14 -14.82 -39.17
N THR A 97 26.93 -15.53 -39.99
CA THR A 97 27.77 -16.66 -39.55
C THR A 97 29.06 -16.25 -38.82
N GLY A 98 29.09 -15.10 -38.14
CA GLY A 98 30.16 -14.69 -37.21
C GLY A 98 30.87 -13.38 -37.58
N SER A 99 30.72 -12.37 -36.73
CA SER A 99 31.63 -11.24 -36.40
C SER A 99 30.89 -9.92 -36.05
N ASN A 100 29.59 -9.83 -36.29
CA ASN A 100 28.81 -8.59 -36.15
C ASN A 100 28.52 -8.16 -34.68
N GLY A 101 28.75 -9.06 -33.72
CA GLY A 101 28.46 -8.86 -32.30
C GLY A 101 29.47 -9.47 -31.32
N ASN A 102 30.62 -9.96 -31.81
CA ASN A 102 31.66 -10.57 -30.98
C ASN A 102 32.65 -9.51 -30.47
N ASN A 103 33.30 -9.77 -29.32
CA ASN A 103 34.33 -8.91 -28.72
C ASN A 103 33.90 -7.44 -28.49
N GLN A 104 32.64 -7.22 -28.13
CA GLN A 104 32.07 -5.90 -27.88
C GLN A 104 31.91 -5.61 -26.40
N THR A 105 31.91 -4.32 -26.05
CA THR A 105 31.63 -3.87 -24.68
C THR A 105 30.90 -2.55 -24.68
N GLY A 106 30.12 -2.32 -23.63
CA GLY A 106 29.50 -1.03 -23.38
C GLY A 106 29.16 -0.87 -21.91
N ALA A 107 29.31 0.35 -21.39
CA ALA A 107 29.00 0.65 -20.01
C ALA A 107 28.44 2.06 -19.84
N VAL A 108 27.60 2.24 -18.83
CA VAL A 108 27.20 3.55 -18.30
C VAL A 108 27.45 3.61 -16.80
N VAL A 109 27.94 4.76 -16.32
CA VAL A 109 28.13 5.01 -14.89
C VAL A 109 27.53 6.35 -14.52
N SER A 110 26.81 6.42 -13.40
CA SER A 110 26.13 7.65 -12.98
C SER A 110 27.14 8.74 -12.61
N ASN A 111 27.00 9.94 -13.20
CA ASN A 111 27.73 11.12 -12.74
C ASN A 111 27.11 11.74 -11.47
N PHE A 112 25.88 11.35 -11.15
CA PHE A 112 25.18 11.66 -9.90
C PHE A 112 25.37 10.55 -8.85
N THR A 113 25.02 10.85 -7.60
CA THR A 113 25.09 9.93 -6.46
C THR A 113 23.76 9.81 -5.72
N PHE A 114 23.62 8.75 -4.93
CA PHE A 114 22.44 8.46 -4.12
C PHE A 114 22.81 8.29 -2.65
N PRO A 115 22.20 9.03 -1.71
CA PRO A 115 22.57 8.97 -0.29
C PRO A 115 22.13 7.66 0.37
N THR A 116 22.97 7.08 1.23
CA THR A 116 22.73 5.75 1.84
C THR A 116 22.09 5.79 3.22
N ASN A 117 21.91 6.99 3.79
CA ASN A 117 21.43 7.21 5.16
C ASN A 117 20.01 6.69 5.43
N GLN A 118 19.24 6.40 4.38
CA GLN A 118 17.89 5.83 4.45
C GLN A 118 17.81 4.46 3.76
N GLY A 119 18.96 3.79 3.60
CA GLY A 119 19.10 2.60 2.76
C GLY A 119 18.87 2.90 1.27
N LEU A 120 18.98 1.87 0.45
CA LEU A 120 18.82 1.92 -1.00
C LEU A 120 17.97 0.73 -1.47
N GLN A 121 16.93 1.02 -2.22
CA GLN A 121 16.22 0.04 -3.04
C GLN A 121 16.45 0.37 -4.51
N VAL A 122 16.86 -0.62 -5.30
CA VAL A 122 17.06 -0.50 -6.75
C VAL A 122 16.21 -1.54 -7.47
N THR A 123 15.57 -1.13 -8.56
CA THR A 123 14.97 -2.06 -9.54
C THR A 123 15.44 -1.72 -10.95
N PHE A 124 15.79 -2.72 -11.74
CA PHE A 124 16.07 -2.53 -13.16
C PHE A 124 15.67 -3.74 -13.99
N THR A 125 15.30 -3.50 -15.25
CA THR A 125 14.87 -4.55 -16.19
C THR A 125 15.88 -4.70 -17.31
N THR A 126 16.36 -5.93 -17.53
CA THR A 126 17.23 -6.28 -18.64
C THR A 126 16.48 -7.12 -19.68
N VAL A 127 16.95 -7.05 -20.91
CA VAL A 127 16.54 -7.90 -22.02
C VAL A 127 17.80 -8.33 -22.78
N THR A 128 18.01 -9.64 -22.92
CA THR A 128 19.10 -10.22 -23.72
C THR A 128 18.54 -11.02 -24.90
N TYR A 129 19.01 -10.76 -26.12
CA TYR A 129 18.53 -11.44 -27.33
C TYR A 129 19.52 -11.35 -28.51
N GLY A 130 19.20 -11.99 -29.63
CA GLY A 130 19.96 -11.84 -30.89
C GLY A 130 21.38 -12.40 -30.85
N GLY A 131 21.59 -13.48 -30.09
CA GLY A 131 22.87 -14.17 -30.02
C GLY A 131 23.04 -15.25 -31.08
N ASN A 132 24.29 -15.69 -31.29
CA ASN A 132 24.70 -16.65 -32.33
C ASN A 132 24.75 -18.12 -31.85
N ALA A 133 23.96 -18.46 -30.84
CA ALA A 133 23.93 -19.80 -30.22
C ALA A 133 25.32 -20.36 -29.82
N TYR A 134 26.25 -19.49 -29.40
CA TYR A 134 27.60 -19.89 -28.97
C TYR A 134 27.55 -20.94 -27.84
N LYS A 135 28.42 -21.94 -27.94
CA LYS A 135 28.52 -23.06 -26.99
C LYS A 135 29.83 -23.01 -26.22
N ASN A 136 29.76 -23.25 -24.91
CA ASN A 136 30.94 -23.34 -24.06
C ASN A 136 31.75 -24.63 -24.32
N ALA A 137 32.88 -24.79 -23.62
CA ALA A 137 33.75 -25.96 -23.74
C ALA A 137 33.05 -27.31 -23.42
N SER A 138 31.96 -27.28 -22.64
CA SER A 138 31.10 -28.42 -22.33
C SER A 138 29.96 -28.62 -23.33
N LYS A 139 29.97 -27.92 -24.47
CA LYS A 139 28.94 -27.92 -25.53
C LYS A 139 27.55 -27.43 -25.07
N GLN A 140 27.44 -26.82 -23.89
CA GLN A 140 26.21 -26.17 -23.45
C GLN A 140 26.09 -24.84 -24.18
N ALA A 141 24.89 -24.52 -24.66
CA ALA A 141 24.62 -23.17 -25.17
C ALA A 141 24.78 -22.19 -24.00
N SER A 142 25.54 -21.13 -24.22
CA SER A 142 25.89 -20.18 -23.15
C SER A 142 25.80 -18.71 -23.58
N GLY A 143 25.63 -18.43 -24.88
CA GLY A 143 25.59 -17.05 -25.37
C GLY A 143 26.94 -16.32 -25.22
N ALA A 144 26.89 -15.00 -25.11
CA ALA A 144 27.99 -14.10 -24.76
C ALA A 144 28.21 -14.04 -23.24
N ASP A 145 28.98 -13.07 -22.73
CA ASP A 145 29.34 -13.04 -21.31
C ASP A 145 28.15 -12.61 -20.42
N GLY A 146 27.55 -11.44 -20.66
CA GLY A 146 26.36 -10.99 -19.92
C GLY A 146 26.39 -9.52 -19.50
N ILE A 147 25.63 -9.20 -18.45
CA ILE A 147 25.46 -7.84 -17.90
C ILE A 147 25.93 -7.80 -16.45
N SER A 148 26.58 -6.71 -16.02
CA SER A 148 26.72 -6.37 -14.62
C SER A 148 25.95 -5.10 -14.25
N PHE A 149 25.42 -5.10 -13.03
CA PHE A 149 25.01 -3.90 -12.32
C PHE A 149 25.90 -3.75 -11.09
N PHE A 150 26.39 -2.54 -10.82
CA PHE A 150 27.25 -2.31 -9.66
C PHE A 150 26.99 -1.00 -8.94
N LEU A 151 27.34 -1.01 -7.66
CA LEU A 151 27.40 0.18 -6.81
C LEU A 151 28.86 0.50 -6.50
N ALA A 152 29.20 1.78 -6.56
CA ALA A 152 30.51 2.31 -6.17
C ALA A 152 30.35 3.47 -5.18
N ASP A 153 31.37 3.72 -4.37
CA ASP A 153 31.43 4.87 -3.47
C ASP A 153 31.27 6.18 -4.26
N GLY A 154 30.22 6.93 -3.93
CA GLY A 154 29.87 8.19 -4.60
C GLY A 154 30.93 9.29 -4.49
N SER A 155 31.84 9.18 -3.52
CA SER A 155 33.00 10.09 -3.40
C SER A 155 34.08 9.85 -4.45
N LYS A 156 34.06 8.70 -5.14
CA LYS A 156 35.03 8.35 -6.17
C LYS A 156 34.56 8.77 -7.57
N PRO A 157 35.49 8.93 -8.53
CA PRO A 157 35.14 9.20 -9.93
C PRO A 157 34.30 8.08 -10.53
N ALA A 158 33.50 8.39 -11.54
CA ALA A 158 32.79 7.39 -12.34
C ALA A 158 33.81 6.61 -13.19
N THR A 159 34.00 5.33 -12.87
CA THR A 159 34.92 4.41 -13.55
C THR A 159 34.23 3.08 -13.82
N VAL A 160 34.66 2.40 -14.89
CA VAL A 160 34.29 1.00 -15.18
C VAL A 160 35.50 0.11 -14.90
N GLY A 161 35.25 -1.12 -14.46
CA GLY A 161 36.26 -2.14 -14.25
C GLY A 161 36.70 -2.81 -15.56
N ALA A 162 37.46 -3.90 -15.41
CA ALA A 162 38.00 -4.65 -16.52
C ALA A 162 36.90 -5.29 -17.36
N LEU A 163 37.16 -5.42 -18.66
CA LEU A 163 36.27 -6.06 -19.62
C LEU A 163 36.49 -7.59 -19.64
N GLY A 164 35.64 -8.33 -20.36
CA GLY A 164 35.63 -9.79 -20.37
C GLY A 164 34.94 -10.36 -19.14
N GLY A 165 35.51 -11.39 -18.50
CA GLY A 165 34.91 -12.02 -17.32
C GLY A 165 34.63 -11.09 -16.15
N SER A 166 35.30 -9.94 -16.09
CA SER A 166 35.08 -8.93 -15.04
C SER A 166 33.78 -8.14 -15.21
N LEU A 167 33.14 -8.26 -16.38
CA LEU A 167 31.91 -7.57 -16.79
C LEU A 167 31.89 -6.07 -16.44
N GLY A 168 33.04 -5.40 -16.41
CA GLY A 168 33.17 -3.98 -16.08
C GLY A 168 33.02 -3.65 -14.60
N TYR A 169 33.16 -4.60 -13.68
CA TYR A 169 33.17 -4.33 -12.23
C TYR A 169 34.54 -4.57 -11.58
N SER A 170 35.06 -5.80 -11.63
CA SER A 170 36.32 -6.15 -10.98
C SER A 170 37.54 -5.77 -11.81
N CYS A 171 38.73 -5.85 -11.21
CA CYS A 171 39.98 -5.94 -11.97
C CYS A 171 40.08 -7.29 -12.68
N SER A 172 40.97 -7.38 -13.67
CA SER A 172 41.31 -8.65 -14.33
C SER A 172 42.76 -9.01 -14.06
N ASN A 173 43.02 -10.31 -14.00
CA ASN A 173 44.35 -10.90 -13.84
C ASN A 173 45.05 -11.23 -15.18
N GLY A 174 44.41 -11.00 -16.32
CA GLY A 174 44.96 -11.39 -17.63
C GLY A 174 44.48 -10.58 -18.84
N ASN A 175 43.43 -9.74 -18.69
CA ASN A 175 42.88 -8.99 -19.82
C ASN A 175 43.62 -7.65 -20.08
N PRO A 176 43.66 -7.15 -21.34
CA PRO A 176 44.31 -5.88 -21.69
C PRO A 176 43.74 -4.66 -20.96
N THR A 177 42.44 -4.70 -20.62
CA THR A 177 41.82 -3.80 -19.64
C THR A 177 41.89 -4.47 -18.27
N TYR A 178 42.59 -3.85 -17.33
CA TYR A 178 43.00 -4.53 -16.09
C TYR A 178 42.49 -3.85 -14.81
N ASP A 179 42.18 -2.55 -14.87
CA ASP A 179 41.72 -1.79 -13.71
C ASP A 179 40.31 -2.21 -13.28
N GLY A 180 40.08 -2.35 -11.98
CA GLY A 180 38.73 -2.49 -11.42
C GLY A 180 38.09 -1.14 -11.08
N VAL A 181 36.78 -1.13 -10.83
CA VAL A 181 36.03 0.07 -10.44
C VAL A 181 36.61 0.72 -9.18
N GLN A 182 36.97 2.02 -9.27
CA GLN A 182 37.44 2.78 -8.12
C GLN A 182 36.34 2.88 -7.05
N GLY A 183 36.64 2.36 -5.86
CA GLY A 183 35.67 2.30 -4.76
C GLY A 183 34.45 1.44 -5.07
N GLY A 184 34.59 0.39 -5.88
CA GLY A 184 33.53 -0.61 -6.07
C GLY A 184 33.09 -1.16 -4.71
N TYR A 185 31.78 -1.24 -4.49
CA TYR A 185 31.20 -1.69 -3.21
C TYR A 185 30.46 -3.02 -3.34
N ILE A 186 29.60 -3.15 -4.34
CA ILE A 186 28.98 -4.43 -4.70
C ILE A 186 28.78 -4.50 -6.22
N GLY A 187 29.12 -5.64 -6.81
CA GLY A 187 28.87 -5.94 -8.22
C GLY A 187 27.99 -7.17 -8.36
N VAL A 188 26.91 -7.05 -9.13
CA VAL A 188 25.97 -8.11 -9.48
C VAL A 188 26.20 -8.47 -10.94
N GLY A 189 26.80 -9.64 -11.18
CA GLY A 189 26.99 -10.18 -12.53
C GLY A 189 25.83 -11.12 -12.89
N ILE A 190 25.09 -10.75 -13.92
CA ILE A 190 24.08 -11.55 -14.61
C ILE A 190 24.82 -12.19 -15.79
N ASP A 191 25.40 -13.35 -15.52
CA ASP A 191 26.49 -13.89 -16.31
C ASP A 191 26.03 -15.16 -17.03
N GLU A 192 25.90 -15.03 -18.34
CA GLU A 192 25.40 -16.03 -19.27
C GLU A 192 26.47 -17.11 -19.51
N PHE A 193 27.72 -16.70 -19.72
CA PHE A 193 28.85 -17.61 -19.95
C PHE A 193 29.43 -18.17 -18.63
N GLY A 194 29.44 -17.38 -17.56
CA GLY A 194 29.83 -17.81 -16.21
C GLY A 194 31.20 -17.31 -15.71
N ASN A 195 31.89 -16.46 -16.49
CA ASN A 195 33.23 -15.98 -16.16
C ASN A 195 33.30 -14.95 -15.02
N PHE A 196 32.23 -14.24 -14.70
CA PHE A 196 32.15 -13.33 -13.55
C PHE A 196 32.39 -14.02 -12.22
N SER A 197 32.06 -15.31 -12.12
CA SER A 197 32.34 -16.14 -10.93
C SER A 197 33.73 -16.79 -10.94
N ASN A 198 34.45 -16.71 -12.06
CA ASN A 198 35.73 -17.37 -12.28
C ASN A 198 36.89 -16.56 -11.68
N SER A 199 37.69 -17.18 -10.81
CA SER A 199 38.90 -16.55 -10.24
C SER A 199 40.01 -16.38 -11.28
N ASN A 200 40.05 -17.23 -12.31
CA ASN A 200 41.13 -17.21 -13.29
C ASN A 200 41.01 -16.09 -14.34
N ASP A 201 39.90 -15.37 -14.38
CA ASP A 201 39.67 -14.25 -15.30
C ASP A 201 39.57 -12.89 -14.56
N ASN A 202 39.30 -12.95 -13.26
CA ASN A 202 38.98 -11.79 -12.42
C ASN A 202 40.04 -11.62 -11.33
N THR A 203 39.76 -12.13 -10.13
CA THR A 203 40.51 -11.85 -8.91
C THR A 203 40.87 -13.13 -8.17
N SER A 204 41.59 -13.00 -7.05
CA SER A 204 42.03 -14.09 -6.19
C SER A 204 40.94 -15.00 -5.59
N SER A 205 39.65 -14.77 -5.90
CA SER A 205 38.52 -15.58 -5.41
C SER A 205 37.44 -15.82 -6.46
N GLY A 206 36.72 -16.94 -6.31
CA GLY A 206 35.66 -17.39 -7.22
C GLY A 206 34.77 -18.47 -6.60
N ALA A 207 33.80 -18.97 -7.36
CA ALA A 207 32.79 -19.91 -6.85
C ALA A 207 33.34 -21.29 -6.41
N ASN A 208 34.54 -21.67 -6.85
CA ASN A 208 35.20 -22.92 -6.46
C ASN A 208 36.22 -22.64 -5.34
N ALA A 209 35.88 -23.01 -4.11
CA ALA A 209 36.67 -22.72 -2.89
C ALA A 209 38.08 -23.37 -2.83
N ASN A 210 38.39 -24.32 -3.73
CA ASN A 210 39.66 -25.06 -3.74
C ASN A 210 40.59 -24.70 -4.93
N GLY A 211 40.40 -23.54 -5.57
CA GLY A 211 41.30 -23.07 -6.65
C GLY A 211 41.11 -23.77 -8.01
N GLY A 212 39.94 -24.38 -8.25
CA GLY A 212 39.59 -24.95 -9.55
C GLY A 212 38.98 -23.92 -10.49
N ALA A 213 39.49 -23.84 -11.73
CA ALA A 213 38.84 -23.11 -12.82
C ALA A 213 37.39 -23.58 -13.00
N GLY A 214 36.45 -22.67 -13.21
CA GLY A 214 35.09 -23.05 -13.59
C GLY A 214 34.19 -21.84 -13.77
N ALA A 215 33.99 -21.44 -15.03
CA ALA A 215 32.85 -20.62 -15.38
C ALA A 215 31.57 -21.39 -15.04
N ILE A 216 30.62 -20.75 -14.36
CA ILE A 216 29.29 -21.34 -14.09
C ILE A 216 28.26 -20.57 -14.90
N PRO A 217 27.86 -21.09 -16.07
CA PRO A 217 26.88 -20.43 -16.94
C PRO A 217 25.55 -20.19 -16.23
N SER A 218 24.79 -19.21 -16.73
CA SER A 218 23.41 -18.94 -16.28
C SER A 218 23.28 -18.64 -14.80
N ARG A 219 24.13 -17.74 -14.27
CA ARG A 219 24.18 -17.44 -12.84
C ARG A 219 24.13 -15.94 -12.56
N ILE A 220 23.40 -15.59 -11.50
CA ILE A 220 23.56 -14.28 -10.84
C ILE A 220 24.64 -14.43 -9.76
N SER A 221 25.77 -13.76 -9.97
CA SER A 221 26.95 -13.81 -9.11
C SER A 221 27.21 -12.47 -8.45
N LEU A 222 27.76 -12.48 -7.23
CA LEU A 222 28.10 -11.25 -6.51
C LEU A 222 29.60 -11.16 -6.24
N ARG A 223 30.11 -9.93 -6.33
CA ARG A 223 31.45 -9.56 -5.89
C ARG A 223 31.37 -8.38 -4.92
N GLY A 224 32.13 -8.49 -3.83
CA GLY A 224 32.21 -7.49 -2.77
C GLY A 224 33.01 -6.25 -3.17
N ALA A 225 33.42 -5.49 -2.17
CA ALA A 225 34.13 -4.24 -2.39
C ALA A 225 35.51 -4.45 -3.05
N GLY A 226 35.93 -3.48 -3.85
CA GLY A 226 37.24 -3.51 -4.48
C GLY A 226 37.78 -2.13 -4.83
N ASN A 227 39.12 -2.04 -4.83
CA ASN A 227 39.83 -0.85 -5.31
C ASN A 227 41.19 -1.21 -5.94
N THR A 228 41.30 -2.40 -6.53
CA THR A 228 42.50 -2.82 -7.26
C THR A 228 42.51 -2.20 -8.65
N ASN A 229 43.20 -1.07 -8.77
CA ASN A 229 43.41 -0.31 -10.00
C ASN A 229 44.67 0.54 -9.86
N TRP A 230 45.24 1.00 -10.98
CA TRP A 230 46.49 1.74 -10.98
C TRP A 230 46.43 3.03 -10.16
N ALA A 231 45.33 3.78 -10.22
CA ALA A 231 45.16 5.02 -9.47
C ALA A 231 45.28 4.80 -7.96
N ASN A 232 44.65 3.74 -7.44
CA ASN A 232 44.74 3.37 -6.03
C ASN A 232 46.13 2.82 -5.66
N LEU A 233 46.69 1.92 -6.48
CA LEU A 233 47.99 1.31 -6.22
C LEU A 233 49.11 2.35 -6.17
N SER A 234 49.16 3.23 -7.17
CA SER A 234 50.20 4.26 -7.27
C SER A 234 50.09 5.35 -6.20
N THR A 235 48.88 5.62 -5.71
CA THR A 235 48.65 6.67 -4.69
C THR A 235 48.86 6.14 -3.27
N ASN A 236 48.20 5.03 -2.93
CA ASN A 236 48.15 4.54 -1.54
C ASN A 236 49.26 3.54 -1.22
N TYR A 237 49.89 2.96 -2.24
CA TYR A 237 50.98 2.00 -2.09
C TYR A 237 52.20 2.39 -2.92
N SER A 238 52.46 3.71 -3.03
CA SER A 238 53.54 4.31 -3.85
C SER A 238 54.95 3.76 -3.55
N LYS A 239 55.15 3.23 -2.33
CA LYS A 239 56.36 2.49 -1.93
C LYS A 239 56.63 1.26 -2.80
N TYR A 240 55.59 0.56 -3.22
CA TYR A 240 55.66 -0.64 -4.04
C TYR A 240 55.33 -0.36 -5.51
N TYR A 241 54.49 0.66 -5.77
CA TYR A 241 54.01 1.04 -7.09
C TYR A 241 54.32 2.53 -7.36
N PRO A 242 55.60 2.90 -7.54
CA PRO A 242 55.94 4.30 -7.74
C PRO A 242 55.38 4.82 -9.07
N ALA A 243 54.87 6.06 -9.08
CA ALA A 243 54.33 6.69 -10.28
C ALA A 243 55.39 6.89 -11.40
N SER A 244 56.66 6.95 -11.02
CA SER A 244 57.83 7.03 -11.91
C SER A 244 58.82 5.91 -11.57
N ASN A 245 59.49 5.35 -12.58
CA ASN A 245 60.47 4.25 -12.44
C ASN A 245 59.84 2.92 -11.95
N LEU A 246 58.60 2.63 -12.35
CA LEU A 246 57.98 1.31 -12.17
C LEU A 246 58.81 0.26 -12.94
N SER A 247 59.20 -0.84 -12.29
CA SER A 247 60.05 -1.87 -12.90
C SER A 247 59.32 -2.79 -13.89
N THR A 248 58.00 -2.68 -13.98
CA THR A 248 57.13 -3.42 -14.89
C THR A 248 56.10 -2.48 -15.56
N SER A 249 55.24 -3.01 -16.43
CA SER A 249 54.12 -2.24 -16.97
C SER A 249 53.02 -2.04 -15.91
N GLN A 250 52.27 -0.94 -15.98
CA GLN A 250 51.12 -0.71 -15.08
C GLN A 250 50.12 -1.86 -15.13
N ALA A 251 49.88 -2.41 -16.33
CA ALA A 251 49.03 -3.57 -16.55
C ALA A 251 49.50 -4.78 -15.73
N ASN A 252 50.76 -5.17 -15.86
CA ASN A 252 51.32 -6.31 -15.12
C ASN A 252 51.26 -6.09 -13.61
N ALA A 253 51.47 -4.85 -13.15
CA ALA A 253 51.42 -4.51 -11.74
C ALA A 253 50.02 -4.70 -11.15
N VAL A 254 48.99 -4.19 -11.83
CA VAL A 254 47.59 -4.35 -11.40
C VAL A 254 47.15 -5.80 -11.52
N GLN A 255 47.44 -6.47 -12.64
CA GLN A 255 47.06 -7.88 -12.88
C GLN A 255 47.67 -8.82 -11.84
N SER A 256 48.95 -8.68 -11.51
CA SER A 256 49.62 -9.51 -10.49
C SER A 256 48.98 -9.33 -9.12
N THR A 257 48.66 -8.08 -8.77
CA THR A 257 47.99 -7.74 -7.50
C THR A 257 46.56 -8.28 -7.45
N CYS A 258 45.83 -8.14 -8.55
CA CYS A 258 44.46 -8.61 -8.71
C CYS A 258 44.37 -10.14 -8.59
N ALA A 259 45.30 -10.85 -9.25
CA ALA A 259 45.40 -12.30 -9.24
C ALA A 259 45.71 -12.84 -7.83
N ALA A 260 46.66 -12.23 -7.14
CA ALA A 260 47.11 -12.72 -5.84
C ALA A 260 46.17 -12.29 -4.69
N GLY A 261 45.58 -11.10 -4.77
CA GLY A 261 44.94 -10.46 -3.61
C GLY A 261 45.94 -9.91 -2.60
N TYR A 262 47.22 -9.82 -2.97
CA TYR A 262 48.32 -9.28 -2.17
C TYR A 262 49.10 -8.25 -3.00
N LEU A 263 49.69 -7.26 -2.32
CA LEU A 263 50.54 -6.28 -2.96
C LEU A 263 51.83 -6.93 -3.48
N TYR A 264 52.43 -6.36 -4.52
CA TYR A 264 53.70 -6.75 -5.13
C TYR A 264 54.67 -5.57 -5.10
N ASN A 265 55.95 -5.85 -4.92
CA ASN A 265 56.99 -4.82 -5.03
C ASN A 265 57.43 -4.67 -6.49
N PHE A 266 57.09 -3.55 -7.13
CA PHE A 266 57.56 -3.17 -8.47
C PHE A 266 58.33 -1.84 -8.45
N SER A 267 58.98 -1.54 -7.32
CA SER A 267 59.68 -0.26 -7.11
C SER A 267 61.06 -0.18 -7.77
N GLY A 268 61.52 -1.25 -8.42
CA GLY A 268 62.88 -1.37 -8.98
C GLY A 268 63.97 -1.59 -7.93
N LYS A 269 63.59 -1.78 -6.65
CA LYS A 269 64.49 -1.97 -5.51
C LYS A 269 63.87 -2.94 -4.50
N SER A 270 64.68 -3.55 -3.65
CA SER A 270 64.15 -4.33 -2.51
C SER A 270 63.48 -3.42 -1.48
N GLN A 271 62.28 -3.80 -1.02
CA GLN A 271 61.51 -3.07 0.00
C GLN A 271 61.28 -3.96 1.23
N LYS A 272 61.07 -3.34 2.39
CA LYS A 272 60.59 -4.07 3.59
C LYS A 272 59.07 -4.04 3.62
N ASP A 273 58.39 -5.16 3.81
CA ASP A 273 56.93 -5.16 4.00
C ASP A 273 56.51 -4.68 5.41
N ALA A 274 55.21 -4.52 5.64
CA ALA A 274 54.66 -4.12 6.95
C ALA A 274 55.00 -5.09 8.09
N HIS A 275 55.38 -6.32 7.77
CA HIS A 275 55.80 -7.36 8.74
C HIS A 275 57.34 -7.45 8.87
N GLY A 276 58.10 -6.58 8.21
CA GLY A 276 59.56 -6.52 8.29
C GLY A 276 60.31 -7.46 7.34
N ASN A 277 59.62 -8.18 6.45
CA ASN A 277 60.24 -9.08 5.48
C ASN A 277 60.86 -8.29 4.32
N THR A 278 62.02 -8.72 3.82
CA THR A 278 62.63 -8.13 2.61
C THR A 278 61.96 -8.74 1.38
N ILE A 279 61.28 -7.90 0.59
CA ILE A 279 60.63 -8.27 -0.66
C ILE A 279 61.46 -7.72 -1.82
N TYR A 280 61.99 -8.60 -2.65
CA TYR A 280 62.72 -8.23 -3.86
C TYR A 280 61.77 -7.65 -4.92
N ASP A 281 62.33 -6.86 -5.83
CA ASP A 281 61.57 -6.33 -6.96
C ASP A 281 61.00 -7.48 -7.82
N GLY A 282 59.74 -7.36 -8.24
CA GLY A 282 58.99 -8.40 -8.94
C GLY A 282 58.24 -9.40 -8.04
N ASN A 283 58.42 -9.37 -6.72
CA ASN A 283 57.87 -10.39 -5.82
C ASN A 283 56.64 -9.91 -5.02
N GLN A 284 55.77 -10.87 -4.68
CA GLN A 284 54.61 -10.67 -3.82
C GLN A 284 55.04 -10.32 -2.38
N THR A 285 54.33 -9.40 -1.74
CA THR A 285 54.46 -9.07 -0.32
C THR A 285 53.58 -9.99 0.54
N THR A 286 53.73 -9.92 1.86
CA THR A 286 52.78 -10.54 2.81
C THR A 286 51.56 -9.66 3.12
N GLU A 287 51.46 -8.48 2.50
CA GLU A 287 50.39 -7.51 2.74
C GLU A 287 49.20 -7.76 1.80
N GLN A 288 48.07 -8.18 2.38
CA GLN A 288 46.84 -8.40 1.62
C GLN A 288 46.24 -7.05 1.18
N ILE A 289 45.73 -6.96 -0.05
CA ILE A 289 44.93 -5.82 -0.45
C ILE A 289 43.53 -5.93 0.20
N PRO A 290 43.07 -4.95 1.02
CA PRO A 290 41.85 -5.11 1.80
C PRO A 290 40.58 -5.35 0.97
N TYR A 291 40.52 -4.76 -0.24
CA TYR A 291 39.36 -4.82 -1.11
C TYR A 291 39.77 -5.25 -2.53
N ASN A 292 39.63 -6.54 -2.84
CA ASN A 292 39.98 -7.15 -4.12
C ASN A 292 38.79 -7.76 -4.88
N TYR A 293 37.60 -7.14 -4.77
CA TYR A 293 36.35 -7.61 -5.42
C TYR A 293 36.08 -9.09 -5.12
N ASN A 294 36.22 -9.46 -3.85
CA ASN A 294 36.14 -10.85 -3.43
C ASN A 294 34.77 -11.44 -3.81
N TYR A 295 34.78 -12.68 -4.29
CA TYR A 295 33.56 -13.39 -4.63
C TYR A 295 32.69 -13.57 -3.37
N ILE A 296 31.42 -13.21 -3.49
CA ILE A 296 30.40 -13.44 -2.47
C ILE A 296 29.53 -14.59 -2.98
N THR A 297 29.47 -15.68 -2.21
CA THR A 297 28.69 -16.87 -2.58
C THR A 297 27.23 -16.51 -2.85
N GLY A 298 26.75 -16.80 -4.07
CA GLY A 298 25.36 -16.63 -4.48
C GLY A 298 24.68 -17.96 -4.83
N SER A 299 23.36 -17.93 -4.94
CA SER A 299 22.53 -19.07 -5.34
C SER A 299 22.59 -19.32 -6.86
N THR A 300 22.40 -20.56 -7.30
CA THR A 300 22.24 -20.89 -8.74
C THR A 300 20.78 -20.59 -9.16
N LEU A 301 20.56 -20.07 -10.36
CA LEU A 301 19.21 -19.93 -10.91
C LEU A 301 18.55 -21.31 -11.04
N GLY A 302 17.23 -21.40 -10.80
CA GLY A 302 16.50 -22.65 -10.99
C GLY A 302 16.58 -23.14 -12.44
N ASN A 303 16.59 -24.46 -12.66
CA ASN A 303 16.85 -25.11 -13.97
C ASN A 303 15.95 -24.67 -15.15
N ASN A 304 14.87 -23.92 -14.89
CA ASN A 304 13.90 -23.47 -15.89
C ASN A 304 14.08 -22.00 -16.32
N VAL A 305 15.08 -21.29 -15.78
CA VAL A 305 15.34 -19.87 -16.11
C VAL A 305 16.47 -19.77 -17.12
N THR A 306 16.12 -19.49 -18.37
CA THR A 306 17.10 -19.28 -19.45
C THR A 306 17.43 -17.79 -19.56
N ILE A 307 18.65 -17.40 -19.18
CA ILE A 307 19.13 -16.02 -19.33
C ILE A 307 19.84 -15.75 -20.65
N TYR A 308 20.05 -16.78 -21.49
CA TYR A 308 20.81 -16.71 -22.75
C TYR A 308 20.00 -17.16 -23.98
N SER A 309 20.44 -16.73 -25.16
CA SER A 309 20.04 -17.21 -26.51
C SER A 309 18.52 -17.42 -26.75
N GLN A 310 17.71 -16.39 -26.53
CA GLN A 310 16.40 -16.29 -27.17
C GLN A 310 16.61 -15.76 -28.60
N GLU A 311 16.98 -16.64 -29.54
CA GLU A 311 16.94 -16.31 -30.96
C GLU A 311 15.49 -16.01 -31.33
N ALA A 312 15.14 -14.72 -31.39
CA ALA A 312 13.80 -14.29 -31.72
C ALA A 312 13.44 -14.82 -33.12
N ALA A 313 12.49 -15.75 -33.17
CA ALA A 313 11.98 -16.36 -34.41
C ALA A 313 11.07 -15.39 -35.18
N GLY A 314 11.59 -14.24 -35.61
CA GLY A 314 10.93 -13.37 -36.59
C GLY A 314 11.55 -13.56 -37.97
N THR A 315 10.77 -13.58 -39.05
CA THR A 315 11.30 -13.63 -40.43
C THR A 315 11.47 -12.20 -41.00
N ASN A 316 12.55 -11.95 -41.73
CA ASN A 316 12.68 -10.75 -42.58
C ASN A 316 11.80 -10.90 -43.84
N SER A 317 11.59 -9.80 -44.56
CA SER A 317 10.87 -9.73 -45.84
C SER A 317 11.50 -10.57 -46.98
N SER A 318 12.60 -11.28 -46.69
CA SER A 318 13.36 -12.14 -47.59
C SER A 318 13.54 -13.58 -47.04
N GLY A 319 12.83 -13.96 -45.96
CA GLY A 319 12.81 -15.32 -45.39
C GLY A 319 13.87 -15.70 -44.34
N GLY A 320 14.75 -14.80 -43.87
CA GLY A 320 15.77 -15.09 -42.82
C GLY A 320 15.39 -14.58 -41.42
N SER A 321 15.92 -15.17 -40.34
CA SER A 321 15.61 -14.79 -38.94
C SER A 321 16.06 -13.36 -38.57
N LYS A 322 15.24 -12.57 -37.88
CA LYS A 322 15.56 -11.25 -37.30
C LYS A 322 15.45 -11.26 -35.77
N ALA A 323 16.49 -10.77 -35.10
CA ALA A 323 16.45 -10.43 -33.68
C ALA A 323 15.47 -9.27 -33.43
N VAL A 324 14.49 -9.45 -32.54
CA VAL A 324 13.54 -8.40 -32.11
C VAL A 324 13.38 -8.42 -30.59
N ARG A 325 13.39 -7.23 -29.95
CA ARG A 325 13.23 -7.11 -28.49
C ARG A 325 11.88 -7.66 -28.01
N GLY A 326 10.81 -7.49 -28.80
CA GLY A 326 9.45 -7.88 -28.43
C GLY A 326 9.25 -9.39 -28.19
N ASN A 327 10.15 -10.24 -28.70
CA ASN A 327 10.11 -11.69 -28.48
C ASN A 327 11.08 -12.15 -27.39
N ALA A 328 11.85 -11.24 -26.79
CA ALA A 328 12.77 -11.54 -25.72
C ALA A 328 12.05 -11.42 -24.37
N THR A 329 12.39 -12.32 -23.45
CA THR A 329 11.80 -12.38 -22.12
C THR A 329 12.49 -11.35 -21.22
N PRO A 330 11.81 -10.29 -20.77
CA PRO A 330 12.42 -9.33 -19.86
C PRO A 330 12.65 -9.97 -18.49
N ILE A 331 13.79 -9.65 -17.86
CA ILE A 331 14.11 -10.07 -16.50
C ILE A 331 14.34 -8.82 -15.66
N THR A 332 13.59 -8.66 -14.57
CA THR A 332 13.73 -7.54 -13.65
C THR A 332 14.43 -7.98 -12.39
N TYR A 333 15.38 -7.19 -11.92
CA TYR A 333 16.14 -7.42 -10.69
C TYR A 333 15.73 -6.38 -9.66
N ALA A 334 15.57 -6.83 -8.41
CA ALA A 334 15.27 -5.97 -7.27
C ALA A 334 16.31 -6.19 -6.17
N LEU A 335 17.05 -5.13 -5.87
CA LEU A 335 18.11 -5.08 -4.88
C LEU A 335 17.69 -4.14 -3.73
N THR A 336 17.88 -4.56 -2.49
CA THR A 336 17.62 -3.73 -1.30
C THR A 336 18.82 -3.80 -0.37
N ILE A 337 19.36 -2.64 0.00
CA ILE A 337 20.40 -2.47 1.02
C ILE A 337 19.79 -1.63 2.14
N THR A 338 19.65 -2.22 3.33
CA THR A 338 19.17 -1.46 4.50
C THR A 338 20.23 -0.44 4.94
N GLN A 339 19.85 0.51 5.80
CA GLN A 339 20.80 1.46 6.42
C GLN A 339 21.92 0.76 7.20
N ASP A 340 21.70 -0.47 7.68
CA ASP A 340 22.67 -1.28 8.41
C ASP A 340 23.54 -2.15 7.49
N GLY A 341 23.35 -2.04 6.17
CA GLY A 341 24.12 -2.79 5.17
C GLY A 341 23.72 -4.26 5.03
N LEU A 342 22.43 -4.56 5.18
CA LEU A 342 21.87 -5.88 4.84
C LEU A 342 21.37 -5.86 3.40
N LEU A 343 21.93 -6.73 2.56
CA LEU A 343 21.61 -6.87 1.14
C LEU A 343 20.59 -8.00 0.92
N SER A 344 19.49 -7.68 0.25
CA SER A 344 18.58 -8.63 -0.39
C SER A 344 18.59 -8.42 -1.89
N LEU A 345 18.54 -9.51 -2.66
CA LEU A 345 18.48 -9.51 -4.11
C LEU A 345 17.46 -10.53 -4.59
N SER A 346 16.60 -10.16 -5.53
CA SER A 346 15.64 -11.04 -6.19
C SER A 346 15.52 -10.69 -7.67
N TYR A 347 14.96 -11.61 -8.47
CA TYR A 347 14.65 -11.36 -9.87
C TYR A 347 13.27 -11.90 -10.26
N SER A 348 12.64 -11.31 -11.27
CA SER A 348 11.37 -11.75 -11.84
C SER A 348 11.51 -11.92 -13.34
N VAL A 349 10.93 -13.00 -13.88
CA VAL A 349 10.91 -13.30 -15.31
C VAL A 349 9.56 -12.86 -15.87
N ASN A 350 9.58 -11.90 -16.80
CA ASN A 350 8.44 -11.40 -17.57
C ASN A 350 7.13 -11.20 -16.78
N GLY A 351 7.14 -10.35 -15.77
CA GLY A 351 5.89 -10.13 -15.01
C GLY A 351 5.77 -10.96 -13.73
N GLY A 352 6.48 -12.09 -13.65
CA GLY A 352 6.17 -13.17 -12.71
C GLY A 352 6.63 -12.95 -11.26
N THR A 353 6.39 -13.95 -10.41
CA THR A 353 6.79 -13.94 -9.00
C THR A 353 8.31 -13.77 -8.86
N ALA A 354 8.71 -12.83 -8.01
CA ALA A 354 10.12 -12.59 -7.70
C ALA A 354 10.75 -13.81 -7.01
N GLN A 355 11.86 -14.28 -7.57
CA GLN A 355 12.70 -15.35 -7.07
C GLN A 355 13.85 -14.75 -6.26
N THR A 356 14.00 -15.17 -5.01
CA THR A 356 15.08 -14.68 -4.14
C THR A 356 16.43 -15.26 -4.56
N VAL A 357 17.43 -14.39 -4.71
CA VAL A 357 18.84 -14.75 -4.94
C VAL A 357 19.61 -14.74 -3.62
N LEU A 358 19.44 -13.66 -2.85
CA LEU A 358 20.02 -13.44 -1.52
C LEU A 358 19.00 -12.74 -0.63
N ASN A 359 19.05 -13.01 0.67
CA ASN A 359 18.16 -12.38 1.64
C ASN A 359 18.93 -11.90 2.87
N LYS A 360 18.91 -10.59 3.13
CA LYS A 360 19.49 -9.93 4.30
C LYS A 360 20.94 -10.31 4.60
N GLN A 361 21.74 -10.53 3.56
CA GLN A 361 23.16 -10.81 3.74
C GLN A 361 23.87 -9.55 4.22
N SER A 362 24.56 -9.63 5.37
CA SER A 362 25.43 -8.53 5.81
C SER A 362 26.58 -8.37 4.83
N ILE A 363 26.59 -7.25 4.10
CA ILE A 363 27.68 -6.88 3.21
C ILE A 363 28.69 -5.99 3.91
N THR A 364 28.33 -5.38 5.04
CA THR A 364 29.26 -4.56 5.85
C THR A 364 30.32 -5.40 6.55
N ALA A 365 30.02 -6.65 6.88
CA ALA A 365 30.99 -7.60 7.44
C ALA A 365 32.14 -7.90 6.46
N SER A 366 31.86 -7.98 5.15
CA SER A 366 32.86 -8.29 4.12
C SER A 366 33.44 -7.06 3.42
N ASN A 367 32.69 -5.96 3.37
CA ASN A 367 33.03 -4.77 2.56
C ASN A 367 33.36 -3.53 3.40
N GLY A 368 33.21 -3.58 4.73
CA GLY A 368 33.26 -2.41 5.60
C GLY A 368 31.98 -1.56 5.55
N PRO A 369 31.93 -0.42 6.26
CA PRO A 369 30.75 0.43 6.34
C PRO A 369 30.21 0.88 4.97
N LEU A 370 28.91 1.17 4.90
CA LEU A 370 28.32 1.76 3.70
C LEU A 370 28.98 3.13 3.41
N PRO A 371 29.36 3.41 2.15
CA PRO A 371 29.71 4.77 1.72
C PRO A 371 28.59 5.76 2.01
N SER A 372 28.90 7.04 2.18
CA SER A 372 27.89 8.09 2.43
C SER A 372 26.90 8.28 1.28
N SER A 373 27.30 7.90 0.06
CA SER A 373 26.45 7.83 -1.12
C SER A 373 26.97 6.78 -2.10
N PHE A 374 26.09 6.27 -2.98
CA PHE A 374 26.45 5.34 -4.05
C PHE A 374 26.39 6.01 -5.43
N ARG A 375 27.24 5.55 -6.36
CA ARG A 375 27.03 5.61 -7.81
C ARG A 375 26.43 4.30 -8.30
N PHE A 376 25.75 4.38 -9.44
CA PHE A 376 25.19 3.23 -10.15
C PHE A 376 25.97 3.01 -11.44
N GLY A 377 26.25 1.75 -11.77
CA GLY A 377 26.88 1.40 -13.04
C GLY A 377 26.21 0.19 -13.68
N PHE A 378 26.15 0.21 -15.00
CA PHE A 378 25.79 -0.93 -15.83
C PHE A 378 26.91 -1.17 -16.84
N SER A 379 27.25 -2.44 -17.07
CA SER A 379 28.23 -2.81 -18.07
C SER A 379 27.87 -4.15 -18.69
N ALA A 380 28.22 -4.37 -19.95
CA ALA A 380 28.05 -5.65 -20.61
C ALA A 380 29.25 -5.94 -21.51
N GLY A 381 29.49 -7.23 -21.75
CA GLY A 381 30.58 -7.72 -22.59
C GLY A 381 30.14 -8.87 -23.48
N THR A 382 30.77 -8.96 -24.65
CA THR A 382 30.73 -10.14 -25.50
C THR A 382 32.14 -10.64 -25.79
N GLY A 383 32.29 -11.96 -25.92
CA GLY A 383 33.53 -12.64 -26.24
C GLY A 383 33.45 -13.35 -27.60
N GLY A 384 33.71 -14.67 -27.61
CA GLY A 384 33.55 -15.50 -28.81
C GLY A 384 32.10 -15.70 -29.27
N GLY A 385 31.13 -15.43 -28.38
CA GLY A 385 29.70 -15.35 -28.67
C GLY A 385 29.20 -13.91 -28.76
N SER A 386 27.96 -13.72 -29.21
CA SER A 386 27.31 -12.41 -29.35
C SER A 386 25.95 -12.36 -28.67
N ASN A 387 25.55 -11.18 -28.19
CA ASN A 387 24.20 -10.88 -27.68
C ASN A 387 23.95 -9.37 -27.75
N VAL A 388 22.70 -8.98 -28.00
CA VAL A 388 22.19 -7.65 -27.66
C VAL A 388 21.86 -7.64 -26.17
N HIS A 389 22.53 -6.77 -25.41
CA HIS A 389 22.23 -6.50 -24.00
C HIS A 389 21.55 -5.13 -23.87
N GLU A 390 20.32 -5.11 -23.40
CA GLU A 390 19.53 -3.88 -23.26
C GLU A 390 18.91 -3.73 -21.87
N ILE A 391 18.76 -2.47 -21.44
CA ILE A 391 18.12 -2.08 -20.19
C ILE A 391 16.98 -1.12 -20.52
N THR A 392 15.78 -1.44 -20.08
CA THR A 392 14.55 -0.70 -20.40
C THR A 392 13.96 0.02 -19.20
N CYS A 393 14.58 -0.14 -18.02
CA CYS A 393 14.17 0.56 -16.81
C CYS A 393 15.24 0.56 -15.73
N PHE A 394 15.45 1.71 -15.06
CA PHE A 394 16.24 1.82 -13.83
C PHE A 394 15.55 2.73 -12.81
N LYS A 395 15.41 2.27 -11.57
CA LYS A 395 14.87 3.04 -10.45
C LYS A 395 15.71 2.83 -9.19
N ALA A 396 15.93 3.90 -8.43
CA ALA A 396 16.51 3.87 -7.09
C ALA A 396 15.70 4.73 -6.12
N ALA A 397 15.38 4.22 -4.93
CA ALA A 397 14.63 4.94 -3.90
C ALA A 397 15.12 4.55 -2.50
N PRO A 398 14.88 5.36 -1.46
CA PRO A 398 15.22 4.96 -0.11
C PRO A 398 14.27 3.87 0.37
N VAL A 399 14.67 3.08 1.36
CA VAL A 399 13.87 1.94 1.84
C VAL A 399 12.61 2.34 2.62
N GLY A 400 12.25 3.63 2.67
CA GLY A 400 11.14 4.17 3.47
C GLY A 400 9.93 4.67 2.67
N GLN A 401 9.68 4.16 1.46
CA GLN A 401 8.48 4.55 0.69
C GLN A 401 7.23 3.95 1.33
N ALA A 402 6.53 4.72 2.16
CA ALA A 402 5.21 4.39 2.67
C ALA A 402 4.16 4.51 1.55
N SER A 403 3.31 3.50 1.41
CA SER A 403 1.97 3.66 0.83
C SER A 403 1.02 3.57 2.01
N SER A 404 -0.06 4.35 2.11
CA SER A 404 -1.09 4.13 3.14
C SER A 404 -2.33 5.00 3.00
N SER A 405 -3.36 4.58 3.75
CA SER A 405 -4.74 5.05 3.74
C SER A 405 -5.07 6.01 4.89
N ALA A 406 -5.94 6.98 4.61
CA ALA A 406 -6.40 8.00 5.57
C ALA A 406 -7.31 7.40 6.65
N GLY A 407 -7.02 7.73 7.91
CA GLY A 407 -8.08 8.12 8.85
C GLY A 407 -8.13 9.63 8.94
N THR A 408 -9.19 10.17 9.53
CA THR A 408 -9.14 11.52 10.09
C THR A 408 -9.81 11.46 11.45
N ASN A 409 -9.36 12.28 12.40
CA ASN A 409 -10.17 12.54 13.58
C ASN A 409 -11.23 13.53 13.13
N VAL A 410 -12.43 13.06 12.87
CA VAL A 410 -13.52 13.98 13.03
C VAL A 410 -14.56 13.32 13.92
N GLN A 411 -15.04 14.12 14.87
CA GLN A 411 -16.48 14.20 15.03
C GLN A 411 -16.97 14.99 13.83
N GLN A 412 -17.72 14.45 12.87
CA GLN A 412 -18.27 15.24 11.76
C GLN A 412 -19.52 15.97 12.31
N SER A 413 -19.28 16.94 13.16
CA SER A 413 -19.51 18.33 12.83
C SER A 413 -18.57 19.12 13.75
N ALA A 414 -17.28 18.80 13.73
CA ALA A 414 -16.30 19.54 14.49
C ALA A 414 -16.14 20.85 13.75
N ARG A 415 -16.78 21.90 14.28
CA ARG A 415 -16.16 23.21 14.21
C ARG A 415 -14.70 23.03 14.66
N VAL A 416 -13.73 23.48 13.88
CA VAL A 416 -12.32 23.62 14.24
C VAL A 416 -12.38 24.55 15.43
N GLN A 417 -12.24 23.93 16.57
CA GLN A 417 -12.13 24.53 17.88
C GLN A 417 -10.74 24.14 18.40
N ALA A 418 -10.31 24.76 19.49
CA ALA A 418 -9.13 24.28 20.19
C ALA A 418 -9.29 22.77 20.50
N GLY A 419 -8.35 21.93 20.05
CA GLY A 419 -8.38 20.48 20.26
C GLY A 419 -8.87 19.62 19.08
N THR A 420 -9.28 20.20 17.94
CA THR A 420 -9.58 19.40 16.73
C THR A 420 -8.30 18.84 16.12
N GLN A 421 -8.22 17.52 15.99
CA GLN A 421 -7.05 16.82 15.46
C GLN A 421 -7.37 16.13 14.13
N VAL A 422 -6.38 15.49 13.51
CA VAL A 422 -6.49 14.54 12.42
C VAL A 422 -5.63 13.35 12.80
N TYR A 423 -6.15 12.13 12.63
CA TYR A 423 -5.40 10.90 12.89
C TYR A 423 -5.02 10.23 11.57
N LEU A 424 -3.73 10.18 11.25
CA LEU A 424 -3.25 9.57 10.01
C LEU A 424 -2.58 8.23 10.33
N ALA A 425 -3.02 7.18 9.64
CA ALA A 425 -2.45 5.85 9.76
C ALA A 425 -1.48 5.59 8.62
N TYR A 426 -0.45 4.80 8.88
CA TYR A 426 0.60 4.51 7.92
C TYR A 426 1.03 3.06 7.93
N TYR A 427 1.49 2.59 6.77
CA TYR A 427 2.27 1.37 6.64
C TYR A 427 3.53 1.60 5.82
N HIS A 428 4.55 0.81 6.15
CA HIS A 428 5.84 0.86 5.49
C HIS A 428 6.11 -0.47 4.79
N PRO A 429 5.87 -0.59 3.47
CA PRO A 429 5.87 -1.86 2.73
C PRO A 429 7.24 -2.54 2.61
N THR A 430 8.30 -1.93 3.12
CA THR A 430 9.66 -2.49 3.07
C THR A 430 10.00 -3.36 4.26
N ASN A 431 9.29 -3.19 5.38
CA ASN A 431 9.58 -3.83 6.66
C ASN A 431 8.34 -3.98 7.57
N TRP A 432 7.16 -3.59 7.08
CA TRP A 432 5.84 -3.91 7.64
C TRP A 432 5.74 -3.51 9.12
N TRP A 433 6.00 -2.22 9.37
CA TRP A 433 5.66 -1.54 10.62
C TRP A 433 4.69 -0.40 10.29
N GLY A 434 3.97 0.07 11.30
CA GLY A 434 2.97 1.11 11.15
C GLY A 434 3.24 2.32 12.01
N GLU A 435 2.53 3.38 11.65
CA GLU A 435 2.46 4.62 12.42
C GLU A 435 1.03 5.09 12.52
N LEU A 436 0.71 5.72 13.64
CA LEU A 436 -0.51 6.49 13.81
C LEU A 436 -0.11 7.83 14.40
N THR A 437 -0.34 8.91 13.67
CA THR A 437 -0.05 10.27 14.15
C THR A 437 -1.33 10.99 14.51
N ALA A 438 -1.24 11.90 15.48
CA ALA A 438 -2.26 12.91 15.71
C ALA A 438 -1.69 14.28 15.42
N GLN A 439 -2.35 15.05 14.56
CA GLN A 439 -1.94 16.41 14.20
C GLN A 439 -3.11 17.37 14.42
N ASN A 440 -2.86 18.57 14.93
CA ASN A 440 -3.90 19.57 15.05
C ASN A 440 -4.32 20.09 13.66
N LEU A 441 -5.62 20.40 13.51
CA LEU A 441 -6.04 21.33 12.46
C LEU A 441 -5.74 22.74 12.92
N VAL A 442 -4.99 23.48 12.11
CA VAL A 442 -4.61 24.86 12.38
C VAL A 442 -5.26 25.78 11.37
N MET A 443 -5.70 26.95 11.84
CA MET A 443 -6.21 28.01 11.00
C MET A 443 -5.21 29.15 11.02
N ASP A 444 -4.79 29.59 9.84
CA ASP A 444 -4.03 30.81 9.70
C ASP A 444 -4.96 32.00 10.03
N PRO A 445 -4.66 32.80 11.07
CA PRO A 445 -5.53 33.89 11.50
C PRO A 445 -5.56 35.06 10.49
N THR A 446 -4.62 35.12 9.55
CA THR A 446 -4.52 36.17 8.53
C THR A 446 -5.22 35.79 7.24
N THR A 447 -5.04 34.56 6.77
CA THR A 447 -5.63 34.09 5.49
C THR A 447 -6.95 33.36 5.68
N GLY A 448 -7.26 32.90 6.90
CA GLY A 448 -8.42 32.05 7.19
C GLY A 448 -8.29 30.63 6.61
N ILE A 449 -7.13 30.28 6.04
CA ILE A 449 -6.87 28.95 5.45
C ILE A 449 -6.67 27.94 6.58
N VAL A 450 -7.32 26.78 6.44
CA VAL A 450 -7.18 25.64 7.34
C VAL A 450 -6.17 24.67 6.77
N SER A 451 -5.21 24.23 7.59
CA SER A 451 -4.22 23.22 7.23
C SER A 451 -4.01 22.23 8.37
N ILE A 452 -3.32 21.13 8.07
CA ILE A 452 -2.88 20.16 9.07
C ILE A 452 -1.50 20.61 9.57
N ALA A 453 -1.32 20.65 10.89
CA ALA A 453 -0.04 20.97 11.50
C ALA A 453 1.06 20.02 10.98
N THR A 454 2.23 20.56 10.64
CA THR A 454 3.37 19.77 10.14
C THR A 454 3.88 18.78 11.17
N ASN A 455 3.89 19.18 12.44
CA ASN A 455 4.30 18.37 13.56
C ASN A 455 3.10 17.69 14.22
N ALA A 456 3.24 16.40 14.50
CA ALA A 456 2.28 15.64 15.27
C ALA A 456 2.33 16.00 16.76
N ASN A 457 1.16 16.03 17.41
CA ASN A 457 1.03 16.04 18.86
C ASN A 457 1.68 14.79 19.47
N TRP A 458 1.47 13.64 18.83
CA TRP A 458 2.05 12.35 19.20
C TRP A 458 2.10 11.40 18.00
N ASN A 459 2.97 10.39 18.09
CA ASN A 459 3.06 9.27 17.16
C ASN A 459 3.04 7.97 17.98
N ALA A 460 2.04 7.11 17.74
CA ALA A 460 1.83 5.87 18.47
C ALA A 460 3.01 4.90 18.34
N SER A 461 3.63 4.84 17.16
CA SER A 461 4.81 3.99 16.93
C SER A 461 6.00 4.46 17.77
N CYS A 462 6.22 5.76 17.86
CA CYS A 462 7.22 6.33 18.78
C CYS A 462 6.90 6.01 20.23
N ASN A 463 5.64 6.08 20.66
CA ASN A 463 5.25 5.77 22.03
C ASN A 463 5.52 4.31 22.40
N LEU A 464 5.26 3.37 21.49
CA LEU A 464 5.52 1.95 21.73
C LEU A 464 7.01 1.58 21.58
N THR A 465 7.76 2.30 20.74
CA THR A 465 9.15 1.96 20.39
C THR A 465 10.20 2.71 21.22
N GLY A 466 9.92 3.96 21.57
CA GLY A 466 10.84 4.92 22.17
C GLY A 466 11.93 5.42 21.20
N GLY A 467 12.75 6.36 21.67
CA GLY A 467 13.85 6.95 20.90
C GLY A 467 13.44 8.23 20.16
N ALA A 468 14.20 8.59 19.12
CA ALA A 468 13.96 9.79 18.33
C ALA A 468 12.61 9.71 17.60
N CYS A 469 11.84 10.81 17.62
CA CYS A 469 10.52 10.88 17.00
C CYS A 469 10.36 12.10 16.07
N PRO A 470 10.87 12.03 14.84
CA PRO A 470 10.82 13.13 13.87
C PRO A 470 9.41 13.62 13.53
N ALA A 471 8.41 12.74 13.66
CA ALA A 471 7.01 13.10 13.44
C ALA A 471 6.49 14.17 14.42
N ILE A 472 7.04 14.24 15.64
CA ILE A 472 6.70 15.25 16.65
C ILE A 472 7.60 16.48 16.48
N SER A 473 8.92 16.28 16.41
CA SER A 473 9.89 17.30 16.02
C SER A 473 11.24 16.64 15.69
N SER A 474 12.12 17.37 15.00
CA SER A 474 13.47 16.87 14.65
C SER A 474 14.36 16.56 15.86
N THR A 475 14.03 17.06 17.04
CA THR A 475 14.77 16.85 18.30
C THR A 475 13.98 16.04 19.34
N ALA A 476 12.72 15.69 19.07
CA ALA A 476 11.88 14.97 20.01
C ALA A 476 12.43 13.57 20.30
N THR A 477 12.46 13.20 21.58
CA THR A 477 12.73 11.83 22.04
C THR A 477 11.59 11.37 22.92
N VAL A 478 11.11 10.16 22.70
CA VAL A 478 9.98 9.56 23.42
C VAL A 478 10.47 8.36 24.23
N THR A 479 9.96 8.20 25.44
CA THR A 479 10.20 6.99 26.25
C THR A 479 9.23 5.89 25.82
N ALA A 480 9.76 4.69 25.56
CA ALA A 480 8.94 3.56 25.16
C ALA A 480 7.98 3.12 26.28
N GLN A 481 6.72 2.87 25.91
CA GLN A 481 5.78 2.11 26.74
C GLN A 481 6.15 0.62 26.65
N GLY A 482 6.97 0.17 27.60
CA GLY A 482 7.47 -1.20 27.61
C GLY A 482 6.37 -2.27 27.79
N PRO A 483 6.67 -3.55 27.50
CA PRO A 483 5.68 -4.64 27.46
C PRO A 483 4.85 -4.86 28.74
N THR A 484 5.42 -4.53 29.89
CA THR A 484 4.78 -4.65 31.22
C THR A 484 3.86 -3.48 31.56
N ALA A 485 3.99 -2.35 30.86
CA ALA A 485 3.17 -1.16 31.04
C ALA A 485 1.97 -1.11 30.06
N ARG A 486 1.79 -2.15 29.24
CA ARG A 486 0.72 -2.26 28.24
C ARG A 486 -0.41 -3.17 28.75
N SER A 487 -1.65 -2.71 28.62
CA SER A 487 -2.85 -3.50 28.91
C SER A 487 -3.28 -4.27 27.66
N ILE A 488 -2.76 -5.49 27.49
CA ILE A 488 -3.02 -6.30 26.29
C ILE A 488 -3.95 -7.46 26.65
N LEU A 489 -5.10 -7.53 26.00
CA LEU A 489 -6.15 -8.50 26.24
C LEU A 489 -6.27 -9.50 25.07
N THR A 490 -6.88 -10.65 25.32
CA THR A 490 -7.25 -11.63 24.29
C THR A 490 -8.48 -12.43 24.73
N TRP A 491 -8.97 -13.32 23.86
CA TRP A 491 -10.07 -14.24 24.13
C TRP A 491 -9.54 -15.66 24.28
N ASN A 492 -9.89 -16.38 25.34
CA ASN A 492 -9.43 -17.76 25.56
C ASN A 492 -10.37 -18.84 25.02
N GLY A 493 -11.45 -18.46 24.34
CA GLY A 493 -12.53 -19.35 23.90
C GLY A 493 -13.80 -19.25 24.75
N SER A 494 -13.70 -18.81 26.01
CA SER A 494 -14.82 -18.73 26.96
C SER A 494 -14.99 -17.36 27.61
N SER A 495 -13.90 -16.62 27.86
CA SER A 495 -13.92 -15.28 28.46
C SER A 495 -12.75 -14.43 27.96
N GLY A 496 -12.86 -13.11 28.15
CA GLY A 496 -11.71 -12.21 28.05
C GLY A 496 -10.65 -12.54 29.10
N VAL A 497 -9.39 -12.54 28.69
CA VAL A 497 -8.23 -12.77 29.56
C VAL A 497 -7.08 -11.83 29.21
N PRO A 498 -6.12 -11.60 30.12
CA PRO A 498 -4.87 -10.94 29.75
C PRO A 498 -4.13 -11.74 28.67
N PHE A 499 -3.51 -11.06 27.71
CA PHE A 499 -2.56 -11.67 26.77
C PHE A 499 -1.22 -11.94 27.46
N GLN A 500 -1.26 -12.79 28.47
CA GLN A 500 -0.14 -13.25 29.27
C GLN A 500 -0.04 -14.75 29.12
N TRP A 501 1.18 -15.28 29.02
CA TRP A 501 1.40 -16.70 28.73
C TRP A 501 0.63 -17.65 29.67
N ALA A 502 0.60 -17.34 30.97
CA ALA A 502 -0.12 -18.14 31.97
C ALA A 502 -1.65 -18.23 31.72
N ASN A 503 -2.24 -17.23 31.08
CA ASN A 503 -3.69 -17.13 30.86
C ASN A 503 -4.14 -17.70 29.49
N LEU A 504 -3.20 -18.07 28.62
CA LEU A 504 -3.51 -18.69 27.34
C LEU A 504 -3.86 -20.17 27.49
N THR A 505 -4.81 -20.63 26.68
CA THR A 505 -5.13 -22.07 26.60
C THR A 505 -3.96 -22.87 26.02
N SER A 506 -3.93 -24.18 26.27
CA SER A 506 -2.91 -25.06 25.67
C SER A 506 -2.89 -24.98 24.14
N ALA A 507 -4.06 -24.87 23.49
CA ALA A 507 -4.15 -24.71 22.04
C ALA A 507 -3.50 -23.40 21.56
N GLN A 508 -3.77 -22.28 22.24
CA GLN A 508 -3.17 -20.98 21.92
C GLN A 508 -1.66 -20.94 22.18
N LYS A 509 -1.19 -21.59 23.25
CA LYS A 509 0.24 -21.76 23.51
C LYS A 509 0.92 -22.54 22.39
N THR A 510 0.34 -23.66 21.97
CA THR A 510 0.82 -24.43 20.83
C THR A 510 0.79 -23.64 19.52
N ALA A 511 -0.25 -22.83 19.31
CA ALA A 511 -0.37 -22.00 18.12
C ALA A 511 0.71 -20.91 18.06
N LEU A 512 1.14 -20.34 19.18
CA LEU A 512 2.23 -19.35 19.21
C LEU A 512 3.62 -19.99 19.20
N ASP A 513 3.78 -21.14 19.86
CA ASP A 513 5.09 -21.72 20.15
C ASP A 513 4.99 -23.25 20.31
N SER A 514 4.87 -23.93 19.17
CA SER A 514 4.64 -25.39 19.11
C SER A 514 5.70 -26.22 19.86
N GLY A 515 6.94 -25.73 19.94
CA GLY A 515 8.04 -26.38 20.68
C GLY A 515 8.13 -26.01 22.16
N SER A 516 7.41 -24.98 22.63
CA SER A 516 7.56 -24.42 23.98
C SER A 516 6.24 -24.27 24.73
N ALA A 517 5.15 -24.92 24.28
CA ALA A 517 3.82 -24.78 24.87
C ALA A 517 3.76 -25.09 26.38
N ASN A 518 4.67 -25.93 26.89
CA ASN A 518 4.78 -26.30 28.30
C ASN A 518 5.76 -25.41 29.11
N SER A 519 6.41 -24.43 28.49
CA SER A 519 7.34 -23.52 29.16
C SER A 519 6.60 -22.52 30.06
N ALA A 520 7.29 -21.96 31.06
CA ALA A 520 6.73 -20.92 31.93
C ALA A 520 6.53 -19.56 31.22
N SER A 521 7.19 -19.35 30.08
CA SER A 521 7.12 -18.15 29.26
C SER A 521 7.38 -18.49 27.79
N SER A 522 6.89 -17.67 26.86
CA SER A 522 7.25 -17.74 25.44
C SER A 522 7.97 -16.46 24.99
N PRO A 523 9.14 -16.58 24.32
CA PRO A 523 9.79 -15.44 23.66
C PRO A 523 8.88 -14.73 22.66
N ARG A 524 8.08 -15.48 21.88
CA ARG A 524 7.21 -14.92 20.84
C ARG A 524 6.08 -14.10 21.45
N GLN A 525 5.46 -14.61 22.50
CA GLN A 525 4.42 -13.86 23.21
C GLN A 525 4.99 -12.55 23.78
N GLN A 526 6.17 -12.55 24.39
CA GLN A 526 6.83 -11.32 24.86
C GLN A 526 7.17 -10.38 23.71
N TYR A 527 7.64 -10.91 22.58
CA TYR A 527 7.93 -10.14 21.37
C TYR A 527 6.68 -9.43 20.83
N LEU A 528 5.54 -10.11 20.77
CA LEU A 528 4.24 -9.54 20.38
C LEU A 528 3.75 -8.47 21.37
N ARG A 529 4.07 -8.61 22.66
CA ARG A 529 3.85 -7.55 23.66
C ARG A 529 4.79 -6.35 23.52
N GLY A 530 5.76 -6.40 22.60
CA GLY A 530 6.70 -5.31 22.31
C GLY A 530 8.11 -5.52 22.84
N ALA A 531 8.44 -6.68 23.42
CA ALA A 531 9.80 -6.95 23.86
C ALA A 531 10.74 -7.04 22.66
N ARG A 532 11.86 -6.34 22.71
CA ARG A 532 12.85 -6.31 21.62
C ARG A 532 14.06 -7.22 21.85
N THR A 533 14.19 -7.78 23.05
CA THR A 533 15.31 -8.65 23.47
C THR A 533 15.48 -9.90 22.62
N TYR A 534 14.42 -10.34 21.91
CA TYR A 534 14.43 -11.54 21.07
C TYR A 534 14.60 -11.22 19.57
N GLU A 535 14.85 -9.96 19.21
CA GLU A 535 15.12 -9.55 17.84
C GLU A 535 16.55 -9.92 17.42
N VAL A 536 16.75 -10.22 16.14
CA VAL A 536 18.08 -10.56 15.57
C VAL A 536 19.11 -9.46 15.86
N SER A 537 18.72 -8.18 15.86
CA SER A 537 19.60 -7.07 16.22
C SER A 537 20.11 -7.11 17.67
N ASN A 538 19.43 -7.87 18.54
CA ASN A 538 19.76 -8.04 19.95
C ASN A 538 20.23 -9.47 20.27
N GLY A 539 20.60 -10.26 19.25
CA GLY A 539 21.08 -11.63 19.40
C GLY A 539 19.99 -12.71 19.50
N GLY A 540 18.72 -12.35 19.25
CA GLY A 540 17.60 -13.30 19.20
C GLY A 540 17.32 -13.87 17.80
N SER A 541 16.18 -14.54 17.63
CA SER A 541 15.78 -15.21 16.38
C SER A 541 14.60 -14.56 15.64
N PHE A 542 13.95 -13.56 16.23
CA PHE A 542 12.82 -12.88 15.60
C PHE A 542 13.25 -11.67 14.76
N ARG A 543 12.43 -11.28 13.79
CA ARG A 543 12.73 -10.12 12.94
C ARG A 543 13.03 -8.88 13.78
N THR A 544 14.06 -8.15 13.38
CA THR A 544 14.25 -6.78 13.85
C THR A 544 13.11 -5.92 13.35
N ARG A 545 12.47 -5.19 14.27
CA ARG A 545 11.41 -4.24 13.94
C ARG A 545 11.94 -2.81 13.92
N ASN A 546 11.46 -2.01 12.99
CA ASN A 546 11.70 -0.56 13.01
C ASN A 546 10.82 0.15 14.04
N GLY A 547 9.55 -0.27 14.15
CA GLY A 547 8.62 0.15 15.20
C GLY A 547 7.87 -1.05 15.77
N VAL A 548 7.47 -0.96 17.05
CA VAL A 548 6.70 -2.02 17.73
C VAL A 548 5.29 -2.16 17.14
N LEU A 549 4.67 -1.05 16.73
CA LEU A 549 3.35 -1.03 16.10
C LEU A 549 3.40 -1.70 14.72
N GLY A 550 2.52 -2.68 14.50
CA GLY A 550 2.33 -3.31 13.19
C GLY A 550 1.82 -2.33 12.13
N ASP A 551 1.99 -2.67 10.86
CA ASP A 551 1.46 -1.85 9.76
C ASP A 551 -0.07 -1.73 9.78
N ILE A 552 -0.57 -0.54 9.38
CA ILE A 552 -2.01 -0.24 9.30
C ILE A 552 -2.36 0.00 7.81
N MET A 553 -2.94 -1.00 7.15
CA MET A 553 -3.24 -0.94 5.71
C MET A 553 -4.66 -0.49 5.41
N ASN A 554 -5.68 -1.22 5.88
CA ASN A 554 -7.08 -0.95 5.54
C ASN A 554 -7.94 -0.49 6.73
N SER A 555 -7.39 -0.50 7.95
CA SER A 555 -8.11 -0.03 9.14
C SER A 555 -7.99 1.48 9.28
N SER A 556 -9.09 2.19 9.11
CA SER A 556 -9.18 3.61 9.44
C SER A 556 -9.23 3.84 10.96
N PRO A 557 -8.44 4.79 11.50
CA PRO A 557 -8.56 5.29 12.86
C PRO A 557 -9.99 5.65 13.27
N THR A 558 -10.46 5.10 14.39
CA THR A 558 -11.80 5.30 14.92
C THR A 558 -11.75 5.99 16.29
N TRP A 559 -12.15 7.25 16.33
CA TRP A 559 -12.14 8.06 17.55
C TRP A 559 -13.41 7.87 18.40
N VAL A 560 -13.25 7.79 19.72
CA VAL A 560 -14.34 7.77 20.70
C VAL A 560 -13.99 8.69 21.87
N GLY A 561 -14.85 9.66 22.15
CA GLY A 561 -14.77 10.57 23.31
C GLY A 561 -16.12 10.65 24.01
N ALA A 562 -16.49 11.78 24.62
CA ALA A 562 -17.78 11.96 25.29
C ALA A 562 -18.99 11.53 24.41
N PRO A 563 -20.01 10.83 24.95
CA PRO A 563 -21.17 10.38 24.16
C PRO A 563 -21.93 11.56 23.53
N SER A 564 -22.33 11.40 22.27
CA SER A 564 -22.88 12.50 21.48
C SER A 564 -24.07 12.11 20.59
N ALA A 565 -24.64 10.92 20.75
CA ALA A 565 -25.78 10.50 19.93
C ALA A 565 -27.01 11.40 20.22
N PRO A 566 -27.92 11.58 19.25
CA PRO A 566 -29.07 12.47 19.37
C PRO A 566 -30.25 11.86 20.17
N TYR A 567 -30.03 10.83 20.99
CA TYR A 567 -31.10 10.14 21.74
C TYR A 567 -31.64 10.99 22.91
N ASN A 568 -32.44 12.01 22.63
CA ASN A 568 -32.92 12.97 23.63
C ASN A 568 -34.28 12.61 24.28
N GLY A 569 -34.89 11.47 23.92
CA GLY A 569 -36.07 10.85 24.56
C GLY A 569 -37.45 11.38 24.08
N PRO A 570 -38.58 10.84 24.60
CA PRO A 570 -38.76 9.43 24.99
C PRO A 570 -38.55 8.50 23.79
N TRP A 571 -38.14 7.26 24.05
CA TRP A 571 -38.01 6.25 22.99
C TRP A 571 -39.41 5.81 22.54
N VAL A 572 -39.83 6.20 21.36
CA VAL A 572 -41.12 5.79 20.79
C VAL A 572 -40.82 5.17 19.45
N ASP A 573 -41.26 3.93 19.28
CA ASP A 573 -41.26 3.28 17.98
C ASP A 573 -42.44 3.81 17.18
N ALA A 574 -42.17 4.60 16.14
CA ALA A 574 -43.21 5.27 15.37
C ALA A 574 -44.07 4.29 14.56
N LEU A 575 -43.52 3.13 14.19
CA LEU A 575 -44.25 2.04 13.53
C LEU A 575 -45.09 1.23 14.53
N TYR A 576 -44.63 1.12 15.77
CA TYR A 576 -45.33 0.45 16.88
C TYR A 576 -45.52 1.37 18.09
N PRO A 577 -46.40 2.39 18.02
CA PRO A 577 -46.52 3.43 19.05
C PRO A 577 -47.03 2.94 20.40
N THR A 578 -47.50 1.69 20.47
CA THR A 578 -47.93 1.04 21.73
C THR A 578 -46.82 0.20 22.38
N ALA A 579 -45.69 0.00 21.69
CA ALA A 579 -44.54 -0.70 22.24
C ALA A 579 -43.90 0.14 23.35
N THR A 580 -43.57 -0.50 24.47
CA THR A 580 -42.87 0.15 25.57
C THR A 580 -41.37 -0.07 25.41
N PRO A 581 -40.56 0.98 25.27
CA PRO A 581 -39.11 0.83 25.18
C PRO A 581 -38.53 0.34 26.53
N PRO A 582 -37.49 -0.52 26.52
CA PRO A 582 -36.73 -0.82 27.73
C PRO A 582 -35.92 0.40 28.23
N GLU A 583 -35.58 1.35 27.37
CA GLU A 583 -34.82 2.55 27.71
C GLU A 583 -35.68 3.58 28.48
N PRO A 584 -35.41 3.87 29.77
CA PRO A 584 -36.19 4.86 30.51
C PRO A 584 -36.04 6.27 29.93
N ALA A 585 -37.10 7.08 30.00
CA ALA A 585 -37.07 8.47 29.58
C ALA A 585 -35.94 9.24 30.29
N GLY A 586 -35.13 9.98 29.52
CA GLY A 586 -33.99 10.75 30.05
C GLY A 586 -32.73 9.94 30.38
N SER A 587 -32.75 8.59 30.29
CA SER A 587 -31.61 7.74 30.65
C SER A 587 -30.34 8.05 29.84
N TYR A 588 -30.46 8.32 28.53
CA TYR A 588 -29.29 8.67 27.70
C TYR A 588 -28.77 10.08 27.98
N ALA A 589 -29.63 11.03 28.34
CA ALA A 589 -29.20 12.36 28.77
C ALA A 589 -28.32 12.26 30.02
N LEU A 590 -28.73 11.43 31.00
CA LEU A 590 -27.91 11.13 32.17
C LEU A 590 -26.59 10.44 31.80
N PHE A 591 -26.61 9.49 30.86
CA PHE A 591 -25.39 8.84 30.37
C PHE A 591 -24.40 9.85 29.74
N LYS A 592 -24.89 10.81 28.94
CA LYS A 592 -24.08 11.91 28.39
C LYS A 592 -23.45 12.76 29.50
N THR A 593 -24.25 13.17 30.49
CA THR A 593 -23.76 13.97 31.62
C THR A 593 -22.69 13.22 32.41
N ASN A 594 -22.92 11.94 32.74
CA ASN A 594 -21.99 11.14 33.53
C ASN A 594 -20.68 10.84 32.81
N ASN A 595 -20.67 10.86 31.47
CA ASN A 595 -19.50 10.57 30.63
C ASN A 595 -19.00 11.80 29.87
N ALA A 596 -19.38 13.01 30.28
CA ALA A 596 -19.00 14.26 29.63
C ALA A 596 -17.47 14.46 29.58
N THR A 597 -16.76 13.96 30.59
CA THR A 597 -15.30 14.04 30.72
C THR A 597 -14.59 12.73 30.33
N ARG A 598 -15.26 11.83 29.60
CA ARG A 598 -14.66 10.57 29.14
C ARG A 598 -13.39 10.87 28.33
N ALA A 599 -12.30 10.17 28.66
CA ALA A 599 -11.05 10.28 27.91
C ALA A 599 -11.28 9.91 26.44
N ASN A 600 -10.68 10.69 25.54
CA ASN A 600 -10.73 10.45 24.12
C ASN A 600 -9.72 9.36 23.76
N VAL A 601 -10.15 8.36 22.99
CA VAL A 601 -9.30 7.24 22.54
C VAL A 601 -9.49 7.02 21.05
N VAL A 602 -8.39 6.76 20.35
CA VAL A 602 -8.36 6.40 18.94
C VAL A 602 -8.07 4.92 18.81
N TYR A 603 -9.00 4.17 18.22
CA TYR A 603 -8.88 2.74 18.00
C TYR A 603 -8.50 2.42 16.55
N VAL A 604 -7.57 1.49 16.36
CA VAL A 604 -7.13 1.08 15.02
C VAL A 604 -6.66 -0.38 15.03
N GLY A 605 -7.04 -1.15 14.00
CA GLY A 605 -6.48 -2.49 13.77
C GLY A 605 -5.10 -2.39 13.12
N ALA A 606 -4.16 -3.23 13.56
CA ALA A 606 -2.82 -3.33 13.01
C ALA A 606 -2.40 -4.79 12.77
N ASN A 607 -1.47 -4.97 11.82
CA ASN A 607 -0.98 -6.28 11.38
C ASN A 607 0.13 -6.87 12.27
N ASP A 608 0.32 -6.36 13.47
CA ASP A 608 0.90 -7.09 14.61
C ASP A 608 -0.14 -7.96 15.33
N GLY A 609 -1.37 -8.02 14.78
CA GLY A 609 -2.44 -8.89 15.21
C GLY A 609 -3.38 -8.27 16.24
N MET A 610 -3.26 -6.97 16.50
CA MET A 610 -4.00 -6.32 17.57
C MET A 610 -4.87 -5.16 17.06
N LEU A 611 -6.00 -4.95 17.74
CA LEU A 611 -6.64 -3.66 17.83
C LEU A 611 -5.92 -2.86 18.92
N HIS A 612 -5.49 -1.64 18.63
CA HIS A 612 -4.88 -0.72 19.59
C HIS A 612 -5.80 0.45 19.91
N GLY A 613 -5.73 0.98 21.13
CA GLY A 613 -6.43 2.19 21.58
C GLY A 613 -5.45 3.19 22.18
N PHE A 614 -5.31 4.37 21.57
CA PHE A 614 -4.37 5.42 21.97
C PHE A 614 -5.08 6.65 22.52
N ARG A 615 -4.64 7.15 23.68
CA ARG A 615 -5.22 8.33 24.35
C ARG A 615 -4.96 9.61 23.54
N ALA A 616 -6.01 10.42 23.37
CA ALA A 616 -5.98 11.62 22.55
C ALA A 616 -6.65 12.83 23.23
N GLY A 617 -6.37 13.03 24.52
CA GLY A 617 -6.91 14.13 25.32
C GLY A 617 -8.32 13.87 25.88
N GLY A 618 -9.01 14.92 26.30
CA GLY A 618 -10.37 14.85 26.81
C GLY A 618 -11.03 16.23 26.87
N TYR A 619 -12.29 16.26 27.29
CA TYR A 619 -13.04 17.50 27.51
C TYR A 619 -13.33 17.70 29.00
N ASP A 620 -13.35 18.95 29.45
CA ASP A 620 -13.87 19.31 30.76
C ASP A 620 -15.41 19.31 30.76
N THR A 621 -16.02 19.53 31.93
CA THR A 621 -17.49 19.59 32.08
C THR A 621 -18.15 20.74 31.33
N ASN A 622 -17.38 21.73 30.89
CA ASN A 622 -17.84 22.86 30.09
C ASN A 622 -17.68 22.60 28.58
N GLY A 623 -17.15 21.45 28.18
CA GLY A 623 -16.90 21.07 26.80
C GLY A 623 -15.62 21.66 26.20
N ASN A 624 -14.70 22.17 27.02
CA ASN A 624 -13.40 22.64 26.54
C ASN A 624 -12.41 21.48 26.44
N PHE A 625 -11.66 21.41 25.33
CA PHE A 625 -10.58 20.44 25.21
C PHE A 625 -9.47 20.75 26.23
N THR A 626 -9.08 19.76 27.02
CA THR A 626 -8.07 19.89 28.08
C THR A 626 -7.02 18.81 27.93
N THR A 627 -5.75 19.22 28.02
CA THR A 627 -4.60 18.33 28.10
C THR A 627 -4.01 18.24 29.51
N ALA A 628 -4.50 19.09 30.43
CA ALA A 628 -3.99 19.17 31.80
C ALA A 628 -4.53 18.04 32.69
N THR A 629 -5.81 17.68 32.52
CA THR A 629 -6.48 16.61 33.29
C THR A 629 -6.46 15.27 32.55
N THR A 630 -6.50 15.31 31.22
CA THR A 630 -6.45 14.12 30.36
C THR A 630 -5.40 14.35 29.28
N PRO A 631 -4.22 13.73 29.38
CA PRO A 631 -3.13 13.98 28.43
C PRO A 631 -3.50 13.65 26.98
N ASN A 632 -2.96 14.42 26.04
CA ASN A 632 -3.04 14.16 24.60
C ASN A 632 -1.66 13.73 24.10
N ASP A 633 -1.27 12.52 24.48
CA ASP A 633 0.09 12.02 24.39
C ASP A 633 0.22 10.71 23.62
N GLY A 634 -0.88 10.12 23.16
CA GLY A 634 -0.89 8.88 22.40
C GLY A 634 -0.50 7.66 23.23
N GLN A 635 -0.62 7.69 24.56
CA GLN A 635 -0.39 6.51 25.40
C GLN A 635 -1.33 5.38 24.95
N GLU A 636 -0.81 4.16 24.77
CA GLU A 636 -1.66 2.99 24.52
C GLU A 636 -2.38 2.62 25.83
N VAL A 637 -3.69 2.79 25.85
CA VAL A 637 -4.54 2.51 27.03
C VAL A 637 -5.18 1.13 26.95
N LEU A 638 -5.26 0.55 25.75
CA LEU A 638 -5.80 -0.78 25.50
C LEU A 638 -5.18 -1.37 24.24
N ALA A 639 -4.87 -2.66 24.27
CA ALA A 639 -4.71 -3.46 23.06
C ALA A 639 -5.50 -4.76 23.20
N TYR A 640 -6.10 -5.25 22.12
CA TYR A 640 -6.81 -6.52 22.08
C TYR A 640 -6.31 -7.35 20.90
N MET A 641 -5.83 -8.56 21.18
CA MET A 641 -5.45 -9.55 20.19
C MET A 641 -6.59 -10.57 20.01
N PRO A 642 -7.35 -10.55 18.91
CA PRO A 642 -8.37 -11.56 18.64
C PRO A 642 -7.74 -12.96 18.63
N ALA A 643 -8.46 -13.96 19.15
CA ALA A 643 -8.00 -15.35 19.18
C ALA A 643 -7.75 -15.88 17.76
N ALA A 644 -8.57 -15.50 16.79
CA ALA A 644 -8.37 -15.82 15.37
C ALA A 644 -7.05 -15.27 14.79
N ALA A 645 -6.60 -14.09 15.23
CA ALA A 645 -5.29 -13.54 14.85
C ALA A 645 -4.15 -14.24 15.62
N LEU A 646 -4.33 -14.46 16.93
CA LEU A 646 -3.39 -15.20 17.77
C LEU A 646 -3.07 -16.58 17.19
N ASN A 647 -4.09 -17.28 16.71
CA ASN A 647 -3.94 -18.63 16.17
C ASN A 647 -3.25 -18.69 14.79
N THR A 648 -3.06 -17.56 14.11
CA THR A 648 -2.45 -17.51 12.77
C THR A 648 -1.19 -16.63 12.68
N ILE A 649 -0.85 -15.87 13.72
CA ILE A 649 0.30 -14.94 13.71
C ILE A 649 1.65 -15.64 13.62
N TYR A 650 1.74 -16.84 14.18
CA TYR A 650 2.82 -17.78 13.89
C TYR A 650 2.41 -18.63 12.69
N ASN A 651 3.35 -18.83 11.78
CA ASN A 651 3.16 -19.68 10.61
C ASN A 651 4.41 -20.52 10.35
N ALA A 652 4.23 -21.76 9.91
CA ALA A 652 5.36 -22.60 9.50
C ALA A 652 6.05 -22.05 8.24
N ASN A 653 5.31 -21.34 7.38
CA ASN A 653 5.89 -20.54 6.32
C ASN A 653 6.46 -19.25 6.92
N GLY A 654 7.79 -19.17 7.02
CA GLY A 654 8.50 -18.02 7.57
C GLY A 654 8.17 -16.68 6.87
N ASN A 655 7.63 -16.68 5.66
CA ASN A 655 7.22 -15.44 5.00
C ASN A 655 5.88 -14.89 5.54
N LEU A 656 5.04 -15.75 6.11
CA LEU A 656 3.74 -15.41 6.72
C LEU A 656 3.81 -15.27 8.25
N ASP A 657 4.87 -15.78 8.88
CA ASP A 657 5.11 -15.62 10.32
C ASP A 657 5.54 -14.19 10.65
N PHE A 658 4.71 -13.46 11.39
CA PHE A 658 4.98 -12.06 11.77
C PHE A 658 6.31 -11.87 12.50
N SER A 659 6.79 -12.89 13.24
CA SER A 659 8.05 -12.78 13.98
C SER A 659 9.26 -13.31 13.21
N SER A 660 9.07 -13.91 12.04
CA SER A 660 10.17 -14.48 11.26
C SER A 660 11.04 -13.39 10.61
N PRO A 661 12.39 -13.51 10.63
CA PRO A 661 13.28 -12.65 9.87
C PRO A 661 13.01 -12.60 8.36
N SER A 662 12.32 -13.60 7.79
CA SER A 662 11.92 -13.64 6.38
C SER A 662 10.49 -13.13 6.11
N TYR A 663 9.80 -12.55 7.11
CA TYR A 663 8.44 -12.04 6.97
C TYR A 663 8.32 -11.11 5.76
N ALA A 664 7.48 -11.49 4.80
CA ALA A 664 7.24 -10.77 3.56
C ALA A 664 5.87 -10.07 3.53
N HIS A 665 5.08 -10.25 4.60
CA HIS A 665 3.77 -9.65 4.93
C HIS A 665 2.64 -10.68 5.02
N ASN A 666 1.72 -10.43 5.95
CA ASN A 666 0.43 -11.05 6.09
C ASN A 666 -0.54 -10.05 6.73
N LEU A 667 -1.84 -10.23 6.52
CA LEU A 667 -2.87 -9.45 7.20
C LEU A 667 -3.35 -10.19 8.44
N PHE A 668 -3.60 -9.45 9.52
CA PHE A 668 -4.13 -10.00 10.77
C PHE A 668 -5.38 -9.24 11.23
N VAL A 669 -5.24 -8.07 11.85
CA VAL A 669 -6.38 -7.21 12.22
C VAL A 669 -6.38 -6.00 11.29
N ASP A 670 -7.14 -6.09 10.21
CA ASP A 670 -7.05 -5.13 9.11
C ASP A 670 -8.36 -4.37 8.82
N ALA A 671 -9.49 -4.78 9.42
CA ALA A 671 -10.76 -4.06 9.26
C ALA A 671 -10.90 -2.87 10.19
N THR A 672 -11.55 -1.82 9.69
CA THR A 672 -11.95 -0.66 10.51
C THR A 672 -12.99 -1.06 11.56
N PRO A 673 -12.75 -0.85 12.86
CA PRO A 673 -13.72 -1.18 13.89
C PRO A 673 -14.93 -0.23 13.87
N GLY A 674 -16.11 -0.77 14.14
CA GLY A 674 -17.34 -0.01 14.35
C GLY A 674 -17.55 0.31 15.82
N THR A 675 -18.17 1.46 16.13
CA THR A 675 -18.50 1.84 17.51
C THR A 675 -19.91 2.39 17.61
N GLY A 676 -20.56 2.18 18.75
CA GLY A 676 -21.87 2.74 19.04
C GLY A 676 -22.34 2.48 20.46
N GLU A 677 -23.28 3.31 20.90
CA GLU A 677 -23.95 3.17 22.17
C GLU A 677 -25.17 2.25 22.05
N LEU A 678 -25.38 1.43 23.08
CA LEU A 678 -26.49 0.49 23.19
C LEU A 678 -26.95 0.36 24.64
N TYR A 679 -28.19 -0.06 24.85
CA TYR A 679 -28.81 -0.20 26.16
C TYR A 679 -29.14 -1.65 26.47
N TYR A 680 -28.61 -2.17 27.59
CA TYR A 680 -28.94 -3.47 28.17
C TYR A 680 -28.50 -3.49 29.64
N GLY A 681 -28.94 -4.46 30.42
CA GLY A 681 -28.60 -4.55 31.84
C GLY A 681 -29.02 -3.32 32.66
N ASN A 682 -30.06 -2.62 32.21
CA ASN A 682 -30.51 -1.32 32.73
C ASN A 682 -29.47 -0.18 32.63
N ALA A 683 -28.46 -0.30 31.77
CA ALA A 683 -27.40 0.69 31.60
C ALA A 683 -27.08 0.97 30.12
N TRP A 684 -26.55 2.17 29.87
CA TRP A 684 -25.97 2.52 28.58
C TRP A 684 -24.50 2.10 28.53
N HIS A 685 -24.14 1.44 27.44
CA HIS A 685 -22.79 0.98 27.14
C HIS A 685 -22.29 1.64 25.86
N THR A 686 -20.97 1.69 25.67
CA THR A 686 -20.33 1.98 24.38
C THR A 686 -19.55 0.75 23.97
N TRP A 687 -19.96 0.09 22.89
CA TRP A 687 -19.24 -1.03 22.33
C TRP A 687 -18.38 -0.62 21.15
N LEU A 688 -17.26 -1.34 21.01
CA LEU A 688 -16.47 -1.42 19.80
C LEU A 688 -16.58 -2.84 19.25
N VAL A 689 -16.89 -2.96 17.96
CA VAL A 689 -17.01 -4.25 17.27
C VAL A 689 -16.13 -4.24 16.03
N GLY A 690 -15.29 -5.24 15.86
CA GLY A 690 -14.36 -5.32 14.73
C GLY A 690 -14.36 -6.67 14.04
N GLY A 691 -14.03 -6.64 12.74
CA GLY A 691 -13.65 -7.81 11.96
C GLY A 691 -12.13 -7.92 11.80
N LEU A 692 -11.69 -8.84 10.93
CA LEU A 692 -10.27 -9.02 10.61
C LEU A 692 -9.89 -8.53 9.21
N GLY A 693 -10.85 -8.10 8.39
CA GLY A 693 -10.58 -7.70 7.01
C GLY A 693 -10.07 -8.89 6.21
N GLY A 694 -8.94 -8.73 5.53
CA GLY A 694 -8.26 -9.83 4.81
C GLY A 694 -7.45 -10.78 5.70
N GLY A 695 -7.38 -10.52 7.01
CA GLY A 695 -6.57 -11.28 7.95
C GLY A 695 -7.28 -12.46 8.60
N GLY A 696 -6.54 -13.19 9.45
CA GLY A 696 -7.04 -14.38 10.16
C GLY A 696 -7.01 -15.67 9.34
N ASN A 697 -6.48 -15.62 8.11
CA ASN A 697 -6.39 -16.77 7.20
C ASN A 697 -5.07 -17.54 7.39
N ALA A 698 -5.14 -18.84 7.68
CA ALA A 698 -3.97 -19.67 8.01
C ALA A 698 -2.95 -19.79 6.86
N ASN A 699 -3.39 -19.66 5.61
CA ASN A 699 -2.54 -19.72 4.41
C ASN A 699 -2.16 -18.33 3.88
N GLY A 700 -2.35 -17.29 4.70
CA GLY A 700 -2.10 -15.91 4.33
C GLY A 700 -3.28 -15.25 3.62
N VAL A 701 -3.01 -14.05 3.11
CA VAL A 701 -3.99 -13.18 2.45
C VAL A 701 -4.62 -13.85 1.22
N ILE A 702 -5.94 -13.70 1.06
CA ILE A 702 -6.69 -14.19 -0.10
C ILE A 702 -6.79 -13.10 -1.16
N GLY A 703 -6.25 -13.37 -2.35
CA GLY A 703 -6.17 -12.44 -3.48
C GLY A 703 -7.13 -12.75 -4.64
N ASP A 704 -8.16 -13.57 -4.41
CA ASP A 704 -9.10 -14.04 -5.42
C ASP A 704 -10.54 -14.14 -4.90
N ASN A 705 -11.48 -14.48 -5.78
CA ASN A 705 -12.91 -14.65 -5.49
C ASN A 705 -13.32 -16.13 -5.27
N THR A 706 -12.42 -17.11 -5.24
CA THR A 706 -12.78 -18.54 -5.23
C THR A 706 -12.30 -19.28 -3.99
N THR A 707 -11.21 -18.83 -3.38
CA THR A 707 -10.64 -19.38 -2.14
C THR A 707 -11.57 -19.05 -0.97
N ALA A 708 -11.78 -20.03 -0.08
CA ALA A 708 -12.55 -19.83 1.15
C ALA A 708 -11.68 -19.20 2.24
N GLY A 709 -12.17 -18.13 2.86
CA GLY A 709 -11.55 -17.49 4.01
C GLY A 709 -12.19 -17.89 5.33
N THR A 710 -11.54 -17.48 6.41
CA THR A 710 -12.00 -17.69 7.79
C THR A 710 -12.30 -16.34 8.43
N GLY A 711 -13.59 -16.02 8.55
CA GLY A 711 -14.02 -14.79 9.21
C GLY A 711 -13.98 -14.84 10.73
N ALA A 712 -13.87 -13.68 11.35
CA ALA A 712 -14.14 -13.50 12.77
C ALA A 712 -14.73 -12.10 13.03
N ILE A 713 -15.49 -11.99 14.12
CA ILE A 713 -16.00 -10.74 14.67
C ILE A 713 -15.74 -10.76 16.18
N TYR A 714 -15.31 -9.63 16.74
CA TYR A 714 -15.14 -9.48 18.18
C TYR A 714 -15.84 -8.21 18.68
N ALA A 715 -16.25 -8.21 19.94
CA ALA A 715 -16.86 -7.04 20.60
C ALA A 715 -16.16 -6.74 21.94
N LEU A 716 -15.93 -5.45 22.19
CA LEU A 716 -15.34 -4.92 23.42
C LEU A 716 -16.27 -3.87 24.04
N ASP A 717 -16.41 -3.87 25.36
CA ASP A 717 -17.00 -2.74 26.09
C ASP A 717 -15.91 -1.69 26.35
N ILE A 718 -16.06 -0.54 25.68
CA ILE A 718 -15.13 0.59 25.76
C ILE A 718 -15.77 1.79 26.48
N THR A 719 -16.78 1.56 27.31
CA THR A 719 -17.56 2.64 27.96
C THR A 719 -16.67 3.57 28.77
N ASN A 720 -15.74 3.03 29.56
CA ASN A 720 -14.87 3.79 30.45
C ASN A 720 -13.38 3.45 30.26
N PRO A 721 -12.62 4.25 29.48
CA PRO A 721 -11.19 4.03 29.27
C PRO A 721 -10.32 4.09 30.52
N ALA A 722 -10.76 4.76 31.60
CA ALA A 722 -10.00 4.81 32.84
C ALA A 722 -9.94 3.46 33.56
N ASN A 723 -10.82 2.53 33.22
CA ASN A 723 -10.88 1.19 33.80
C ASN A 723 -10.15 0.14 32.97
N PHE A 724 -9.49 0.49 31.86
CA PHE A 724 -8.83 -0.51 31.03
C PHE A 724 -7.63 -1.14 31.75
N SER A 725 -7.71 -2.45 32.01
CA SER A 725 -6.69 -3.22 32.69
C SER A 725 -6.72 -4.69 32.25
N GLU A 726 -5.59 -5.37 32.39
CA GLU A 726 -5.56 -6.84 32.28
C GLU A 726 -6.43 -7.51 33.35
N SER A 727 -6.51 -6.93 34.55
CA SER A 727 -7.22 -7.51 35.70
C SER A 727 -8.74 -7.64 35.51
N ASN A 728 -9.34 -6.85 34.61
CA ASN A 728 -10.78 -6.87 34.32
C ASN A 728 -11.09 -7.26 32.86
N ALA A 729 -10.17 -8.01 32.23
CA ALA A 729 -10.31 -8.48 30.85
C ALA A 729 -11.67 -9.15 30.56
N SER A 730 -12.21 -9.91 31.51
CA SER A 730 -13.50 -10.61 31.36
C SER A 730 -14.71 -9.68 31.28
N SER A 731 -14.61 -8.44 31.77
CA SER A 731 -15.66 -7.41 31.61
C SER A 731 -15.48 -6.55 30.37
N LEU A 732 -14.25 -6.44 29.86
CA LEU A 732 -13.91 -5.60 28.71
C LEU A 732 -14.12 -6.35 27.38
N VAL A 733 -13.75 -7.63 27.31
CA VAL A 733 -13.95 -8.45 26.11
C VAL A 733 -15.32 -9.12 26.22
N ILE A 734 -16.30 -8.63 25.46
CA ILE A 734 -17.66 -9.17 25.44
C ILE A 734 -17.62 -10.60 24.91
N LYS A 735 -17.14 -10.78 23.67
CA LYS A 735 -17.00 -12.09 23.02
C LYS A 735 -16.25 -11.97 21.70
N GLU A 736 -15.73 -13.10 21.25
CA GLU A 736 -15.30 -13.32 19.87
C GLU A 736 -16.11 -14.45 19.23
N TRP A 737 -16.56 -14.21 18.00
CA TRP A 737 -17.31 -15.14 17.18
C TRP A 737 -16.50 -15.49 15.92
N SER A 738 -16.38 -16.78 15.67
CA SER A 738 -15.75 -17.38 14.49
C SER A 738 -16.60 -18.56 14.02
N PRO A 739 -16.32 -19.17 12.85
CA PRO A 739 -17.06 -20.35 12.41
C PRO A 739 -17.09 -21.50 13.43
N SER A 740 -16.14 -21.54 14.37
CA SER A 740 -16.08 -22.58 15.41
C SER A 740 -17.13 -22.45 16.51
N ASN A 741 -17.68 -21.26 16.76
CA ASN A 741 -18.60 -20.99 17.87
C ASN A 741 -19.83 -20.14 17.50
N LEU A 742 -19.97 -19.78 16.22
CA LEU A 742 -21.10 -19.01 15.72
C LEU A 742 -22.27 -19.94 15.37
N SER A 743 -23.45 -19.60 15.89
CA SER A 743 -24.73 -20.25 15.56
C SER A 743 -25.82 -19.19 15.43
N CYS A 744 -26.80 -19.43 14.56
CA CYS A 744 -27.90 -18.50 14.32
C CYS A 744 -29.23 -19.14 14.68
N THR A 745 -30.10 -18.35 15.31
CA THR A 745 -31.41 -18.79 15.80
C THR A 745 -32.31 -19.30 14.67
N ASN A 746 -32.20 -18.71 13.48
CA ASN A 746 -33.00 -19.06 12.30
C ASN A 746 -32.39 -20.17 11.42
N TYR A 747 -31.34 -20.86 11.90
CA TYR A 747 -30.72 -22.00 11.22
C TYR A 747 -30.73 -23.23 12.15
N THR A 748 -31.29 -24.34 11.69
CA THR A 748 -31.41 -25.59 12.46
C THR A 748 -30.79 -26.77 11.72
N GLY A 749 -30.22 -27.74 12.45
CA GLY A 749 -29.70 -28.99 11.88
C GLY A 749 -28.29 -28.86 11.29
N THR A 750 -28.01 -29.55 10.17
CA THR A 750 -26.69 -29.55 9.50
C THR A 750 -26.37 -28.26 8.75
N ASN A 751 -27.36 -27.40 8.51
CA ASN A 751 -27.18 -26.09 7.90
C ASN A 751 -26.75 -25.09 8.98
N SER A 752 -25.44 -24.93 9.16
CA SER A 752 -24.91 -23.91 10.06
C SER A 752 -24.70 -22.59 9.33
N CYS A 753 -25.19 -21.50 9.91
CA CYS A 753 -24.89 -20.17 9.39
C CYS A 753 -23.39 -19.81 9.53
N ALA A 754 -22.59 -20.56 10.31
CA ALA A 754 -21.15 -20.37 10.43
C ALA A 754 -20.41 -20.42 9.09
N GLY A 755 -20.87 -21.25 8.14
CA GLY A 755 -20.27 -21.39 6.80
C GLY A 755 -20.46 -20.17 5.90
N TYR A 756 -21.24 -19.18 6.31
CA TYR A 756 -21.44 -17.93 5.58
C TYR A 756 -20.57 -16.78 6.08
N LEU A 757 -19.83 -16.95 7.19
CA LEU A 757 -18.93 -15.93 7.70
C LEU A 757 -17.58 -16.01 6.98
N GLY A 758 -17.28 -15.00 6.16
CA GLY A 758 -16.02 -14.85 5.43
C GLY A 758 -15.16 -13.69 5.94
N ASN A 759 -14.26 -13.18 5.11
CA ASN A 759 -13.39 -12.05 5.40
C ASN A 759 -14.22 -10.76 5.64
N THR A 760 -14.29 -10.34 6.90
CA THR A 760 -15.14 -9.24 7.38
C THR A 760 -14.46 -7.89 7.22
N TYR A 761 -14.43 -7.38 5.98
CA TYR A 761 -13.92 -6.03 5.66
C TYR A 761 -14.82 -4.89 6.15
N GLY A 762 -16.13 -5.14 6.23
CA GLY A 762 -17.11 -4.14 6.60
C GLY A 762 -17.01 -3.67 8.03
N THR A 763 -17.17 -2.37 8.24
CA THR A 763 -17.34 -1.77 9.58
C THR A 763 -18.71 -2.15 10.16
N PRO A 764 -18.79 -2.91 11.26
CA PRO A 764 -20.07 -3.26 11.89
C PRO A 764 -20.82 -2.03 12.41
N VAL A 765 -22.15 -2.06 12.39
CA VAL A 765 -22.99 -0.92 12.78
C VAL A 765 -23.92 -1.30 13.93
N ILE A 766 -23.88 -0.55 15.03
CA ILE A 766 -24.71 -0.81 16.22
C ILE A 766 -25.99 0.03 16.16
N ARG A 767 -27.17 -0.60 16.15
CA ARG A 767 -28.47 0.08 15.99
C ARG A 767 -29.58 -0.53 16.83
N ARG A 768 -30.62 0.26 17.10
CA ARG A 768 -31.86 -0.16 17.73
C ARG A 768 -32.83 -0.72 16.68
N LEU A 769 -33.51 -1.82 16.98
CA LEU A 769 -34.48 -2.49 16.08
C LEU A 769 -35.90 -2.50 16.69
N HIS A 770 -36.95 -2.70 15.88
CA HIS A 770 -38.36 -2.65 16.32
C HIS A 770 -38.76 -3.73 17.35
N ASN A 771 -37.95 -4.78 17.51
CA ASN A 771 -38.19 -5.83 18.51
C ASN A 771 -37.86 -5.40 19.96
N GLY A 772 -37.44 -4.15 20.18
CA GLY A 772 -37.07 -3.65 21.51
C GLY A 772 -35.59 -3.75 21.84
N ASN A 773 -34.80 -4.46 21.03
CA ASN A 773 -33.40 -4.77 21.33
C ASN A 773 -32.42 -3.96 20.47
N TRP A 774 -31.20 -3.83 20.95
CA TRP A 774 -30.07 -3.35 20.16
C TRP A 774 -29.45 -4.49 19.36
N ALA A 775 -28.82 -4.15 18.24
CA ALA A 775 -28.15 -5.12 17.38
C ALA A 775 -26.84 -4.57 16.80
N VAL A 776 -25.90 -5.47 16.53
CA VAL A 776 -24.79 -5.21 15.63
C VAL A 776 -25.12 -5.80 14.25
N LEU A 777 -25.12 -4.93 13.25
CA LEU A 777 -25.46 -5.24 11.86
C LEU A 777 -24.17 -5.24 11.02
N PHE A 778 -23.90 -6.32 10.30
CA PHE A 778 -22.73 -6.42 9.43
C PHE A 778 -22.94 -7.41 8.28
N GLY A 779 -22.30 -7.13 7.16
CA GLY A 779 -22.28 -8.05 6.02
C GLY A 779 -21.47 -9.31 6.33
N ASN A 780 -21.80 -10.41 5.69
CA ASN A 780 -21.15 -11.70 5.94
C ASN A 780 -19.67 -11.76 5.52
N GLY A 781 -19.17 -10.72 4.85
CA GLY A 781 -17.80 -10.65 4.36
C GLY A 781 -17.63 -11.36 3.03
N LEU A 782 -16.44 -11.21 2.46
CA LEU A 782 -16.08 -11.84 1.18
C LEU A 782 -15.55 -13.26 1.41
N ASN A 783 -15.55 -14.09 0.37
CA ASN A 783 -14.88 -15.40 0.38
C ASN A 783 -15.38 -16.38 1.47
N SER A 784 -16.64 -16.29 1.90
CA SER A 784 -17.17 -17.26 2.86
C SER A 784 -17.16 -18.70 2.29
N PRO A 785 -17.04 -19.74 3.14
CA PRO A 785 -17.05 -21.14 2.68
C PRO A 785 -18.24 -21.48 1.77
N ASN A 786 -19.45 -21.05 2.12
CA ASN A 786 -20.66 -21.23 1.30
C ASN A 786 -20.74 -20.23 0.13
N GLY A 787 -20.12 -19.06 0.25
CA GLY A 787 -19.99 -18.07 -0.82
C GLY A 787 -21.26 -17.33 -1.20
N SER A 788 -22.35 -17.44 -0.43
CA SER A 788 -23.55 -16.61 -0.63
C SER A 788 -23.43 -15.27 0.10
N ALA A 789 -24.03 -14.22 -0.44
CA ALA A 789 -24.15 -12.91 0.19
C ALA A 789 -25.27 -12.88 1.24
N GLY A 790 -25.06 -12.17 2.36
CA GLY A 790 -26.11 -11.96 3.36
C GLY A 790 -25.75 -11.01 4.50
N LEU A 791 -26.74 -10.76 5.36
CA LEU A 791 -26.64 -9.88 6.54
C LEU A 791 -26.62 -10.72 7.81
N TYR A 792 -25.65 -10.48 8.68
CA TYR A 792 -25.71 -10.90 10.07
C TYR A 792 -26.34 -9.81 10.95
N VAL A 793 -27.22 -10.26 11.84
CA VAL A 793 -27.82 -9.46 12.91
C VAL A 793 -27.45 -10.10 14.24
N LEU A 794 -26.50 -9.51 14.96
CA LEU A 794 -26.16 -9.86 16.34
C LEU A 794 -27.07 -9.09 17.28
N LEU A 795 -28.14 -9.72 17.76
CA LEU A 795 -29.04 -9.14 18.74
C LEU A 795 -28.42 -9.15 20.15
N VAL A 796 -28.62 -8.05 20.88
CA VAL A 796 -28.29 -7.89 22.29
C VAL A 796 -29.60 -7.70 23.04
N ALA A 797 -30.00 -8.70 23.81
CA ALA A 797 -31.22 -8.66 24.61
C ALA A 797 -31.06 -7.71 25.82
N ASN A 798 -32.18 -7.38 26.46
CA ASN A 798 -32.21 -6.47 27.60
C ASN A 798 -31.36 -6.92 28.80
N ASP A 799 -31.05 -8.21 28.94
CA ASP A 799 -30.16 -8.74 29.98
C ASP A 799 -28.68 -8.81 29.54
N GLY A 800 -28.37 -8.40 28.31
CA GLY A 800 -27.04 -8.45 27.70
C GLY A 800 -26.72 -9.76 26.97
N THR A 801 -27.64 -10.74 26.96
CA THR A 801 -27.42 -11.98 26.21
C THR A 801 -27.41 -11.71 24.70
N THR A 802 -26.57 -12.46 23.99
CA THR A 802 -26.36 -12.27 22.55
C THR A 802 -26.88 -13.44 21.72
N SER A 803 -27.51 -13.15 20.59
CA SER A 803 -27.98 -14.15 19.62
C SER A 803 -27.79 -13.67 18.18
N PHE A 804 -27.58 -14.59 17.24
CA PHE A 804 -27.46 -14.24 15.82
C PHE A 804 -28.69 -14.62 15.01
N TYR A 805 -28.94 -13.81 13.99
CA TYR A 805 -29.76 -14.14 12.83
C TYR A 805 -28.92 -13.91 11.57
N TYR A 806 -29.11 -14.75 10.56
CA TYR A 806 -28.48 -14.59 9.25
C TYR A 806 -29.56 -14.53 8.17
N LEU A 807 -29.56 -13.46 7.38
CA LEU A 807 -30.47 -13.26 6.26
C LEU A 807 -29.70 -13.50 4.96
N ASP A 808 -29.88 -14.69 4.38
CA ASP A 808 -29.24 -15.11 3.12
C ASP A 808 -30.00 -14.53 1.92
N THR A 809 -29.28 -13.91 0.99
CA THR A 809 -29.82 -13.45 -0.29
C THR A 809 -30.11 -14.62 -1.25
N GLY A 810 -29.50 -15.78 -1.01
CA GLY A 810 -29.52 -16.93 -1.91
C GLY A 810 -28.73 -16.70 -3.20
N TYR A 811 -27.82 -15.71 -3.24
CA TYR A 811 -26.91 -15.44 -4.34
C TYR A 811 -25.48 -15.81 -3.94
N GLY A 812 -25.12 -17.06 -4.25
CA GLY A 812 -23.77 -17.59 -4.13
C GLY A 812 -23.24 -18.13 -5.47
N PRO A 813 -22.23 -19.03 -5.47
CA PRO A 813 -21.49 -19.38 -6.68
C PRO A 813 -22.32 -19.87 -7.87
N SER A 814 -23.46 -20.52 -7.63
CA SER A 814 -24.39 -20.96 -8.68
C SER A 814 -25.12 -19.82 -9.41
N LYS A 815 -25.08 -18.59 -8.87
CA LYS A 815 -25.65 -17.37 -9.45
C LYS A 815 -24.58 -16.33 -9.79
N ASP A 816 -23.33 -16.76 -9.95
CA ASP A 816 -22.25 -15.88 -10.40
C ASP A 816 -22.57 -15.29 -11.79
N PRO A 817 -22.72 -13.95 -11.92
CA PRO A 817 -23.05 -13.31 -13.19
C PRO A 817 -21.95 -13.52 -14.26
N LEU A 818 -20.73 -13.86 -13.85
CA LEU A 818 -19.62 -14.16 -14.76
C LEU A 818 -19.53 -15.65 -15.12
N GLY A 819 -20.33 -16.52 -14.49
CA GLY A 819 -20.31 -17.96 -14.71
C GLY A 819 -19.00 -18.65 -14.32
N LYS A 820 -18.20 -18.04 -13.43
CA LYS A 820 -16.88 -18.54 -13.00
C LYS A 820 -16.91 -19.25 -11.66
N ASN A 821 -18.11 -19.45 -11.09
CA ASN A 821 -18.30 -20.05 -9.77
C ASN A 821 -17.55 -19.26 -8.67
N ASN A 822 -17.49 -17.93 -8.81
CA ASN A 822 -16.95 -17.03 -7.81
C ASN A 822 -17.80 -17.07 -6.54
N LYS A 823 -17.22 -16.69 -5.40
CA LYS A 823 -17.91 -16.49 -4.12
C LYS A 823 -18.43 -15.06 -4.08
N ASN A 824 -19.70 -14.92 -3.70
CA ASN A 824 -20.31 -13.64 -3.39
C ASN A 824 -20.09 -13.27 -1.92
N GLY A 825 -20.52 -12.07 -1.54
CA GLY A 825 -20.48 -11.59 -0.16
C GLY A 825 -20.92 -10.14 -0.05
N ILE A 826 -21.44 -9.75 1.11
CA ILE A 826 -21.69 -8.35 1.44
C ILE A 826 -20.54 -7.85 2.33
N ALA A 827 -19.84 -6.83 1.86
CA ALA A 827 -18.80 -6.17 2.66
C ALA A 827 -19.44 -5.21 3.66
N TYR A 828 -20.16 -4.18 3.20
CA TYR A 828 -20.71 -3.11 4.04
C TYR A 828 -22.23 -3.06 3.99
N VAL A 829 -22.83 -2.59 5.09
CA VAL A 829 -24.29 -2.43 5.23
C VAL A 829 -24.65 -1.00 5.65
N THR A 830 -25.83 -0.55 5.25
CA THR A 830 -26.37 0.78 5.58
C THR A 830 -27.77 0.65 6.16
N PRO A 831 -27.91 0.74 7.49
CA PRO A 831 -29.20 0.88 8.15
C PRO A 831 -29.85 2.22 7.75
N ALA A 832 -31.16 2.18 7.51
CA ALA A 832 -32.01 3.30 7.19
C ALA A 832 -33.12 3.43 8.23
N ASP A 833 -33.37 4.68 8.62
CA ASP A 833 -34.42 5.17 9.50
C ASP A 833 -35.25 6.16 8.65
N LEU A 834 -36.48 5.77 8.34
CA LEU A 834 -37.34 6.41 7.35
C LEU A 834 -38.30 7.43 7.98
N ASP A 835 -38.54 7.37 9.29
CA ASP A 835 -39.45 8.26 10.02
C ASP A 835 -38.76 9.14 11.09
N GLY A 836 -37.47 8.91 11.34
CA GLY A 836 -36.62 9.73 12.19
C GLY A 836 -36.69 9.39 13.68
N ASP A 837 -37.18 8.21 14.05
CA ASP A 837 -37.34 7.77 15.44
C ASP A 837 -36.09 7.09 16.05
N HIS A 838 -35.02 6.97 15.26
CA HIS A 838 -33.74 6.32 15.57
C HIS A 838 -33.74 4.79 15.61
N ILE A 839 -34.84 4.15 15.21
CA ILE A 839 -34.97 2.71 15.02
C ILE A 839 -34.66 2.38 13.55
N THR A 840 -34.09 1.20 13.30
CA THR A 840 -33.79 0.76 11.94
C THR A 840 -34.97 0.03 11.32
N ASP A 841 -35.48 0.56 10.20
CA ASP A 841 -36.55 -0.06 9.42
C ASP A 841 -35.98 -1.04 8.39
N TYR A 842 -35.06 -0.53 7.57
CA TYR A 842 -34.47 -1.25 6.45
C TYR A 842 -32.95 -1.22 6.52
N VAL A 843 -32.31 -2.25 6.00
CA VAL A 843 -30.86 -2.26 5.77
C VAL A 843 -30.60 -2.43 4.29
N TYR A 844 -29.74 -1.58 3.72
CA TYR A 844 -29.34 -1.65 2.31
C TYR A 844 -27.89 -2.07 2.18
N ALA A 845 -27.58 -2.87 1.16
CA ALA A 845 -26.22 -3.32 0.90
C ALA A 845 -25.99 -3.63 -0.57
N GLY A 846 -24.74 -3.48 -1.01
CA GLY A 846 -24.26 -4.04 -2.28
C GLY A 846 -23.49 -5.34 -2.04
N ASP A 847 -23.46 -6.22 -3.03
CA ASP A 847 -22.67 -7.46 -2.99
C ASP A 847 -21.57 -7.53 -4.05
N ALA A 848 -20.67 -8.50 -3.90
CA ALA A 848 -19.55 -8.73 -4.80
C ALA A 848 -19.96 -9.16 -6.23
N PHE A 849 -21.22 -9.53 -6.44
CA PHE A 849 -21.78 -9.81 -7.77
C PHE A 849 -22.44 -8.58 -8.41
N GLY A 850 -22.44 -7.43 -7.71
CA GLY A 850 -23.01 -6.20 -8.22
C GLY A 850 -24.51 -6.07 -8.06
N ASN A 851 -25.09 -6.79 -7.10
CA ASN A 851 -26.50 -6.65 -6.72
C ASN A 851 -26.65 -5.66 -5.57
N VAL A 852 -27.77 -4.93 -5.55
CA VAL A 852 -28.20 -4.08 -4.44
C VAL A 852 -29.40 -4.72 -3.77
N TRP A 853 -29.31 -4.91 -2.45
CA TRP A 853 -30.29 -5.60 -1.63
C TRP A 853 -30.93 -4.68 -0.61
N ARG A 854 -32.18 -4.99 -0.25
CA ARG A 854 -32.88 -4.44 0.91
C ARG A 854 -33.26 -5.57 1.85
N PHE A 855 -32.90 -5.43 3.12
CA PHE A 855 -33.33 -6.29 4.21
C PHE A 855 -34.40 -5.57 5.02
N ASP A 856 -35.52 -6.24 5.27
CA ASP A 856 -36.66 -5.75 6.04
C ASP A 856 -36.52 -6.18 7.50
N LEU A 857 -36.29 -5.20 8.37
CA LEU A 857 -36.21 -5.38 9.83
C LEU A 857 -37.41 -4.75 10.55
N THR A 858 -38.48 -4.38 9.82
CA THR A 858 -39.62 -3.65 10.37
C THR A 858 -40.51 -4.47 11.31
N SER A 859 -40.41 -5.81 11.31
CA SER A 859 -41.19 -6.64 12.24
C SER A 859 -40.60 -6.63 13.65
N GLN A 860 -41.46 -6.57 14.67
CA GLN A 860 -41.06 -6.81 16.06
C GLN A 860 -40.68 -8.29 16.32
N ASN A 861 -41.05 -9.21 15.44
CA ASN A 861 -40.66 -10.61 15.52
C ASN A 861 -39.44 -10.89 14.62
N PRO A 862 -38.25 -11.18 15.19
CA PRO A 862 -37.05 -11.46 14.42
C PRO A 862 -37.17 -12.58 13.37
N THR A 863 -38.08 -13.54 13.57
CA THR A 863 -38.28 -14.63 12.60
C THR A 863 -39.01 -14.19 11.33
N GLN A 864 -39.56 -12.97 11.30
CA GLN A 864 -40.23 -12.39 10.14
C GLN A 864 -39.35 -11.42 9.36
N TRP A 865 -38.15 -11.12 9.86
CA TRP A 865 -37.17 -10.37 9.10
C TRP A 865 -36.78 -11.13 7.83
N ASN A 866 -36.63 -10.40 6.74
CA ASN A 866 -36.38 -11.00 5.44
C ASN A 866 -35.49 -10.11 4.57
N VAL A 867 -35.16 -10.62 3.40
CA VAL A 867 -34.49 -9.89 2.32
C VAL A 867 -35.42 -9.86 1.11
N SER A 868 -35.30 -8.83 0.28
CA SER A 868 -36.02 -8.77 -0.99
C SER A 868 -35.78 -10.05 -1.81
N THR A 869 -36.83 -10.60 -2.43
CA THR A 869 -36.75 -11.88 -3.17
C THR A 869 -35.86 -11.80 -4.42
N THR A 870 -35.67 -10.59 -4.93
CA THR A 870 -34.74 -10.25 -6.01
C THR A 870 -33.96 -9.00 -5.60
N PRO A 871 -32.78 -8.75 -6.21
CA PRO A 871 -32.09 -7.47 -6.05
C PRO A 871 -33.01 -6.30 -6.44
N LEU A 872 -32.84 -5.16 -5.76
CA LEU A 872 -33.40 -3.88 -6.20
C LEU A 872 -32.80 -3.45 -7.55
N PHE A 873 -31.53 -3.82 -7.77
CA PHE A 873 -30.79 -3.57 -8.99
C PHE A 873 -29.63 -4.55 -9.10
N SER A 874 -29.29 -4.94 -10.33
CA SER A 874 -28.07 -5.67 -10.65
C SER A 874 -27.30 -4.91 -11.72
N THR A 875 -25.99 -4.75 -11.50
CA THR A 875 -25.13 -4.07 -12.47
C THR A 875 -25.02 -4.88 -13.77
N PRO A 876 -24.96 -4.24 -14.95
CA PRO A 876 -25.08 -4.96 -16.22
C PRO A 876 -23.97 -6.01 -16.48
N ALA A 877 -22.76 -5.77 -15.98
CA ALA A 877 -21.61 -6.66 -16.20
C ALA A 877 -21.21 -7.44 -14.94
N GLY A 878 -22.06 -7.47 -13.91
CA GLY A 878 -21.70 -8.04 -12.61
C GLY A 878 -20.56 -7.29 -11.93
N GLN A 879 -20.51 -5.96 -12.11
CA GLN A 879 -19.49 -5.11 -11.50
C GLN A 879 -19.65 -5.13 -9.97
N PRO A 880 -18.60 -5.53 -9.23
CA PRO A 880 -18.70 -5.76 -7.79
C PRO A 880 -19.01 -4.47 -7.02
N ILE A 881 -19.76 -4.58 -5.91
CA ILE A 881 -19.99 -3.49 -4.97
C ILE A 881 -19.37 -3.89 -3.63
N THR A 882 -18.14 -3.45 -3.39
CA THR A 882 -17.38 -3.77 -2.15
C THR A 882 -17.28 -2.60 -1.17
N SER A 883 -17.96 -1.49 -1.47
CA SER A 883 -18.06 -0.31 -0.61
C SER A 883 -19.50 -0.13 -0.08
N LYS A 884 -19.65 0.73 0.93
CA LYS A 884 -20.95 1.09 1.50
C LYS A 884 -21.86 1.76 0.48
N VAL A 885 -23.16 1.46 0.54
CA VAL A 885 -24.20 2.21 -0.19
C VAL A 885 -24.68 3.42 0.61
N ALA A 886 -24.92 4.54 -0.05
CA ALA A 886 -25.50 5.74 0.55
C ALA A 886 -27.03 5.74 0.35
N VAL A 887 -27.80 5.99 1.40
CA VAL A 887 -29.27 6.01 1.34
C VAL A 887 -29.78 7.40 1.69
N ALA A 888 -30.59 7.97 0.80
CA ALA A 888 -31.11 9.33 0.94
C ALA A 888 -32.59 9.44 0.56
N ALA A 889 -33.33 10.30 1.25
CA ALA A 889 -34.64 10.77 0.84
C ALA A 889 -34.51 11.96 -0.11
N ILE A 890 -35.04 11.81 -1.32
CA ILE A 890 -35.09 12.85 -2.34
C ILE A 890 -36.50 13.45 -2.34
N PRO A 891 -36.66 14.77 -2.15
CA PRO A 891 -37.96 15.43 -2.24
C PRO A 891 -38.75 15.05 -3.50
N GLY A 892 -40.05 14.85 -3.32
CA GLY A 892 -40.99 14.72 -4.43
C GLY A 892 -41.13 16.03 -5.21
N THR A 893 -41.80 15.97 -6.35
CA THR A 893 -42.06 17.17 -7.17
C THR A 893 -43.38 17.80 -6.71
N GLY A 894 -43.34 19.09 -6.32
CA GLY A 894 -44.52 19.77 -5.77
C GLY A 894 -44.85 19.27 -4.36
N THR A 895 -46.10 18.85 -4.12
CA THR A 895 -46.58 18.25 -2.86
C THR A 895 -46.42 16.72 -2.82
N GLY A 896 -45.73 16.12 -3.79
CA GLY A 896 -45.55 14.66 -3.86
C GLY A 896 -44.64 14.11 -2.76
N ALA A 897 -44.88 12.86 -2.36
CA ALA A 897 -44.07 12.15 -1.38
C ALA A 897 -42.58 12.02 -1.82
N PRO A 898 -41.63 11.99 -0.87
CA PRO A 898 -40.20 11.79 -1.15
C PRO A 898 -39.91 10.39 -1.72
N ARG A 899 -38.72 10.21 -2.30
CA ARG A 899 -38.21 8.93 -2.83
C ARG A 899 -37.00 8.46 -2.04
N VAL A 900 -36.88 7.16 -1.76
CA VAL A 900 -35.66 6.57 -1.19
C VAL A 900 -34.69 6.23 -2.31
N LEU A 901 -33.55 6.89 -2.34
CA LEU A 901 -32.50 6.66 -3.33
C LEU A 901 -31.29 5.97 -2.70
N VAL A 902 -30.85 4.89 -3.34
CA VAL A 902 -29.67 4.11 -2.97
C VAL A 902 -28.54 4.40 -3.96
N SER A 903 -27.51 5.11 -3.51
CA SER A 903 -26.37 5.54 -4.32
C SER A 903 -25.10 4.78 -3.96
N PHE A 904 -24.33 4.35 -4.96
CA PHE A 904 -23.16 3.49 -4.76
C PHE A 904 -22.17 3.59 -5.93
N GLY A 905 -20.93 3.17 -5.69
CA GLY A 905 -19.93 3.00 -6.73
C GLY A 905 -19.54 1.54 -6.89
N THR A 906 -19.15 1.13 -8.09
CA THR A 906 -18.67 -0.23 -8.36
C THR A 906 -17.14 -0.29 -8.35
N GLY A 907 -16.61 -1.42 -7.88
CA GLY A 907 -15.19 -1.67 -7.74
C GLY A 907 -14.90 -2.77 -6.72
N GLN A 908 -13.70 -3.33 -6.84
CA GLN A 908 -13.14 -4.29 -5.90
C GLN A 908 -11.62 -4.18 -5.95
N ALA A 909 -10.98 -4.21 -4.79
CA ALA A 909 -9.55 -4.39 -4.67
C ALA A 909 -9.29 -5.62 -3.80
N PHE A 910 -8.43 -6.50 -4.28
CA PHE A 910 -7.82 -7.51 -3.45
C PHE A 910 -6.44 -7.03 -3.01
N PRO A 911 -6.10 -7.22 -1.73
CA PRO A 911 -4.75 -6.96 -1.26
C PRO A 911 -3.73 -7.82 -2.02
N GLN A 912 -2.49 -7.36 -2.03
CA GLN A 912 -1.38 -8.17 -2.50
C GLN A 912 -1.24 -9.44 -1.65
N THR A 913 -0.73 -10.48 -2.28
CA THR A 913 -0.38 -11.75 -1.64
C THR A 913 1.12 -11.98 -1.79
N GLN A 914 1.65 -13.02 -1.16
CA GLN A 914 3.08 -13.36 -1.29
C GLN A 914 3.50 -13.68 -2.73
N THR A 915 2.56 -14.08 -3.59
CA THR A 915 2.84 -14.52 -4.96
C THR A 915 2.29 -13.59 -6.03
N ASN A 916 1.34 -12.72 -5.70
CA ASN A 916 0.62 -11.85 -6.64
C ASN A 916 0.47 -10.43 -6.11
N ALA A 917 0.59 -9.43 -6.99
CA ALA A 917 0.29 -8.03 -6.67
C ALA A 917 -1.19 -7.83 -6.31
N ALA A 918 -1.52 -6.68 -5.72
CA ALA A 918 -2.91 -6.29 -5.51
C ALA A 918 -3.66 -6.29 -6.85
N THR A 919 -4.83 -6.93 -6.89
CA THR A 919 -5.65 -7.03 -8.10
C THR A 919 -6.91 -6.19 -7.94
N TYR A 920 -7.45 -5.76 -9.06
CA TYR A 920 -8.63 -4.90 -9.10
C TYR A 920 -9.67 -5.46 -10.08
N ALA A 921 -10.92 -5.01 -9.94
CA ALA A 921 -11.97 -5.36 -10.89
C ALA A 921 -11.54 -4.96 -12.33
N SER A 922 -11.66 -5.89 -13.26
CA SER A 922 -11.21 -5.76 -14.65
C SER A 922 -12.24 -6.33 -15.64
N GLY A 923 -12.03 -6.06 -16.93
CA GLY A 923 -12.90 -6.53 -18.02
C GLY A 923 -14.16 -5.69 -18.29
N SER A 924 -14.48 -4.70 -17.45
CA SER A 924 -15.58 -3.76 -17.67
C SER A 924 -15.38 -2.41 -16.99
N ALA A 925 -15.92 -1.36 -17.61
CA ALA A 925 -15.95 -0.01 -17.02
C ALA A 925 -16.74 0.00 -15.71
N GLN A 926 -16.27 0.76 -14.73
CA GLN A 926 -16.94 0.93 -13.45
C GLN A 926 -17.79 2.20 -13.44
N TRP A 927 -18.71 2.29 -12.49
CA TRP A 927 -19.77 3.29 -12.51
C TRP A 927 -20.13 3.76 -11.10
N LEU A 928 -20.65 4.98 -11.04
CA LEU A 928 -21.45 5.46 -9.92
C LEU A 928 -22.93 5.35 -10.31
N TYR A 929 -23.78 4.98 -9.36
CA TYR A 929 -25.22 4.81 -9.54
C TYR A 929 -26.01 5.52 -8.45
N GLY A 930 -27.25 5.88 -8.76
CA GLY A 930 -28.32 6.14 -7.81
C GLY A 930 -29.58 5.45 -8.29
N VAL A 931 -30.13 4.54 -7.47
CA VAL A 931 -31.29 3.70 -7.81
C VAL A 931 -32.42 3.95 -6.82
N TRP A 932 -33.62 4.22 -7.33
CA TRP A 932 -34.80 4.43 -6.50
C TRP A 932 -35.38 3.10 -6.03
N ASP A 933 -35.49 2.94 -4.71
CA ASP A 933 -36.35 1.94 -4.11
C ASP A 933 -37.81 2.38 -4.23
N TRP A 934 -38.44 1.94 -5.32
CA TRP A 934 -39.80 2.29 -5.69
C TRP A 934 -40.88 1.53 -4.89
N ASN A 935 -40.52 0.47 -4.17
CA ASN A 935 -41.49 -0.41 -3.53
C ASN A 935 -41.64 -0.07 -2.04
N MET A 936 -42.45 0.95 -1.76
CA MET A 936 -42.73 1.45 -0.41
C MET A 936 -44.15 1.15 0.08
N ASN A 937 -44.90 0.31 -0.64
CA ASN A 937 -46.28 -0.03 -0.27
C ASN A 937 -46.38 -0.66 1.12
N ALA A 938 -45.44 -1.55 1.48
CA ALA A 938 -45.45 -2.22 2.78
C ALA A 938 -45.19 -1.23 3.92
N TRP A 939 -44.14 -0.42 3.78
CA TRP A 939 -43.80 0.69 4.67
C TRP A 939 -44.99 1.66 4.86
N ASN A 940 -45.52 2.19 3.76
CA ASN A 940 -46.56 3.22 3.78
C ASN A 940 -47.88 2.78 4.44
N ARG A 941 -48.13 1.46 4.58
CA ARG A 941 -49.32 0.95 5.30
C ARG A 941 -49.21 1.13 6.81
N GLY A 942 -48.00 1.06 7.36
CA GLY A 942 -47.75 1.24 8.80
C GLY A 942 -47.28 2.65 9.15
N ALA A 943 -46.55 3.30 8.25
CA ALA A 943 -45.96 4.62 8.50
C ALA A 943 -47.02 5.74 8.58
N ALA A 944 -46.76 6.72 9.44
CA ALA A 944 -47.53 7.96 9.49
C ALA A 944 -47.41 8.74 8.16
N SER A 945 -48.42 9.55 7.80
CA SER A 945 -48.46 10.28 6.52
C SER A 945 -47.23 11.14 6.25
N ALA A 946 -46.60 11.69 7.29
CA ALA A 946 -45.39 12.51 7.16
C ALA A 946 -44.12 11.71 6.80
N ALA A 947 -44.12 10.39 7.02
CA ALA A 947 -43.03 9.47 6.73
C ALA A 947 -43.32 8.55 5.53
N GLN A 948 -44.37 8.83 4.76
CA GLN A 948 -44.68 8.05 3.56
C GLN A 948 -43.78 8.43 2.38
N TYR A 949 -43.40 7.45 1.58
CA TYR A 949 -42.56 7.60 0.39
C TYR A 949 -43.33 7.28 -0.89
N ALA A 950 -42.90 7.86 -2.00
CA ALA A 950 -43.44 7.56 -3.32
C ALA A 950 -43.27 6.06 -3.62
N THR A 951 -44.36 5.44 -4.08
CA THR A 951 -44.43 4.02 -4.40
C THR A 951 -45.07 3.81 -5.77
N LEU A 952 -44.71 2.74 -6.47
CA LEU A 952 -45.29 2.38 -7.78
C LEU A 952 -46.01 1.02 -7.71
N ASN A 953 -47.06 0.89 -8.53
CA ASN A 953 -47.78 -0.35 -8.78
C ASN A 953 -48.10 -0.45 -10.29
N PRO A 954 -47.96 -1.63 -10.94
CA PRO A 954 -47.50 -2.93 -10.41
C PRO A 954 -45.97 -2.98 -10.18
N THR A 955 -45.40 -4.16 -9.94
CA THR A 955 -43.96 -4.36 -9.73
C THR A 955 -43.10 -3.82 -10.88
N GLN A 956 -42.04 -3.10 -10.55
CA GLN A 956 -41.10 -2.53 -11.53
C GLN A 956 -39.77 -3.29 -11.58
N THR A 957 -39.19 -3.38 -12.77
CA THR A 957 -37.83 -3.88 -13.00
C THR A 957 -36.93 -2.70 -13.33
N VAL A 958 -35.98 -2.39 -12.44
CA VAL A 958 -35.02 -1.30 -12.66
C VAL A 958 -33.77 -1.85 -13.32
N THR A 959 -33.42 -1.31 -14.48
CA THR A 959 -32.21 -1.70 -15.23
C THR A 959 -31.39 -0.47 -15.59
N ALA A 960 -30.11 -0.66 -15.93
CA ALA A 960 -29.22 0.44 -16.26
C ALA A 960 -29.67 1.28 -17.47
N SER A 961 -30.52 0.75 -18.36
CA SER A 961 -31.10 1.52 -19.49
C SER A 961 -32.21 2.48 -19.05
N THR A 962 -32.80 2.25 -17.87
CA THR A 962 -33.84 3.10 -17.26
C THR A 962 -33.27 4.14 -16.29
N LEU A 963 -31.95 4.32 -16.27
CA LEU A 963 -31.28 5.34 -15.46
C LEU A 963 -30.82 6.50 -16.35
N LEU A 964 -30.89 7.72 -15.85
CA LEU A 964 -30.30 8.89 -16.51
C LEU A 964 -28.78 8.72 -16.59
N THR A 965 -28.22 8.79 -17.80
CA THR A 965 -26.77 8.83 -17.97
C THR A 965 -26.26 10.24 -17.74
N GLN A 966 -25.33 10.39 -16.79
CA GLN A 966 -24.48 11.55 -16.63
C GLN A 966 -23.10 11.27 -17.22
N THR A 967 -22.35 12.31 -17.58
CA THR A 967 -21.02 12.21 -18.18
C THR A 967 -20.03 13.16 -17.51
N ILE A 968 -18.76 12.76 -17.43
CA ILE A 968 -17.66 13.68 -17.15
C ILE A 968 -17.45 14.52 -18.41
N THR A 969 -17.73 15.82 -18.33
CA THR A 969 -17.74 16.73 -19.49
C THR A 969 -16.37 17.29 -19.81
N ALA A 970 -15.50 17.46 -18.81
CA ALA A 970 -14.11 17.86 -19.00
C ALA A 970 -13.25 17.40 -17.82
N THR A 971 -11.98 17.09 -18.11
CA THR A 971 -10.92 16.81 -17.11
C THR A 971 -9.75 17.75 -17.36
N SER A 972 -9.24 18.45 -16.34
CA SER A 972 -8.01 19.24 -16.43
C SER A 972 -6.79 18.42 -16.04
N THR A 973 -5.60 18.88 -16.41
CA THR A 973 -4.33 18.37 -15.86
C THR A 973 -3.92 19.18 -14.64
N SER A 974 -3.19 18.56 -13.71
CA SER A 974 -2.60 19.27 -12.57
C SER A 974 -1.49 20.22 -13.03
N SER A 975 -1.37 21.41 -12.45
CA SER A 975 -0.23 22.31 -12.70
C SER A 975 0.38 22.79 -11.40
N GLY A 976 1.45 22.13 -10.93
CA GLY A 976 2.28 22.53 -9.79
C GLY A 976 1.53 22.74 -8.47
N THR A 977 0.82 23.86 -8.35
CA THR A 977 0.02 24.29 -7.20
C THR A 977 -1.47 23.98 -7.32
N THR A 978 -2.02 23.67 -8.51
CA THR A 978 -3.45 23.36 -8.68
C THR A 978 -3.70 21.87 -8.94
N PRO A 979 -4.62 21.23 -8.19
CA PRO A 979 -5.05 19.86 -8.47
C PRO A 979 -5.82 19.79 -9.80
N SER A 980 -5.90 18.60 -10.39
CA SER A 980 -6.76 18.40 -11.57
C SER A 980 -8.24 18.48 -11.19
N TYR A 981 -9.08 18.94 -12.11
CA TYR A 981 -10.51 19.10 -11.91
C TYR A 981 -11.31 18.25 -12.89
N ARG A 982 -12.51 17.84 -12.46
CA ARG A 982 -13.54 17.24 -13.30
C ARG A 982 -14.83 18.04 -13.23
N THR A 983 -15.43 18.24 -14.39
CA THR A 983 -16.80 18.73 -14.52
C THR A 983 -17.71 17.58 -14.94
N VAL A 984 -18.96 17.62 -14.50
CA VAL A 984 -19.97 16.58 -14.77
C VAL A 984 -21.20 17.25 -15.38
N SER A 985 -21.90 16.55 -16.27
CA SER A 985 -23.17 17.01 -16.82
C SER A 985 -24.20 17.28 -15.71
N ASN A 986 -25.16 18.17 -15.98
CA ASN A 986 -26.21 18.53 -15.02
C ASN A 986 -27.60 18.12 -15.55
N GLY A 987 -27.73 16.86 -15.97
CA GLY A 987 -29.02 16.33 -16.42
C GLY A 987 -30.01 16.20 -15.26
N LYS A 988 -31.30 16.48 -15.51
CA LYS A 988 -32.39 16.25 -14.55
C LYS A 988 -32.95 14.84 -14.71
N VAL A 989 -33.19 14.15 -13.58
CA VAL A 989 -33.86 12.84 -13.61
C VAL A 989 -35.36 13.03 -13.80
N CYS A 990 -35.88 12.42 -14.86
CA CYS A 990 -37.28 12.41 -15.24
C CYS A 990 -37.94 11.16 -14.69
N TRP A 991 -38.27 11.26 -13.40
CA TRP A 991 -38.79 10.16 -12.57
C TRP A 991 -40.11 9.59 -13.08
N VAL A 992 -40.17 8.25 -13.20
CA VAL A 992 -41.45 7.55 -13.43
C VAL A 992 -42.47 7.96 -12.37
N GLY A 993 -43.72 8.18 -12.81
CA GLY A 993 -44.82 8.62 -11.96
C GLY A 993 -44.74 10.10 -11.53
N SER A 994 -43.81 10.89 -12.07
CA SER A 994 -43.77 12.36 -11.90
C SER A 994 -44.25 13.08 -13.17
N THR A 995 -44.60 14.35 -13.05
CA THR A 995 -44.89 15.28 -14.16
C THR A 995 -43.79 16.32 -14.38
N ALA A 996 -42.65 16.21 -13.70
CA ALA A 996 -41.68 17.31 -13.59
C ALA A 996 -40.77 17.55 -14.81
N CYS A 997 -40.66 16.61 -15.75
CA CYS A 997 -39.97 16.81 -17.04
C CYS A 997 -40.91 16.89 -18.25
N GLY A 998 -42.22 16.80 -18.05
CA GLY A 998 -43.20 16.80 -19.12
C GLY A 998 -44.62 16.59 -18.58
N SER A 999 -45.60 17.18 -19.26
CA SER A 999 -47.02 17.17 -18.84
C SER A 999 -47.75 15.85 -19.08
N ALA A 1000 -47.19 14.92 -19.87
CA ALA A 1000 -47.74 13.59 -20.07
C ALA A 1000 -47.21 12.60 -19.03
N ALA A 1001 -48.10 11.88 -18.34
CA ALA A 1001 -47.76 10.92 -17.28
C ALA A 1001 -46.79 9.79 -17.70
N ASN A 1002 -46.66 9.53 -19.00
CA ASN A 1002 -45.80 8.49 -19.58
C ASN A 1002 -44.48 9.01 -20.19
N ALA A 1003 -44.22 10.33 -20.14
CA ALA A 1003 -43.01 10.91 -20.72
C ALA A 1003 -41.75 10.66 -19.84
N ASN A 1004 -41.95 10.35 -18.56
CA ASN A 1004 -40.89 10.18 -17.59
C ASN A 1004 -40.62 8.69 -17.35
N THR A 1005 -39.42 8.24 -17.69
CA THR A 1005 -39.07 6.80 -17.77
C THR A 1005 -37.94 6.39 -16.82
N GLN A 1006 -37.47 7.31 -15.96
CA GLN A 1006 -36.23 7.11 -15.21
C GLN A 1006 -36.46 6.70 -13.75
N TYR A 1007 -35.60 5.82 -13.26
CA TYR A 1007 -35.57 5.32 -11.87
C TYR A 1007 -34.35 5.78 -11.08
N GLY A 1008 -33.60 6.73 -11.63
CA GLY A 1008 -32.40 7.25 -11.00
C GLY A 1008 -31.35 7.65 -12.04
N TRP A 1009 -30.08 7.44 -11.72
CA TRP A 1009 -28.96 7.94 -12.50
C TRP A 1009 -27.76 6.99 -12.50
N LYS A 1010 -26.88 7.17 -13.48
CA LYS A 1010 -25.58 6.50 -13.58
C LYS A 1010 -24.53 7.44 -14.16
N LEU A 1011 -23.27 7.32 -13.71
CA LEU A 1011 -22.11 8.05 -14.21
C LEU A 1011 -20.97 7.07 -14.43
N MET A 1012 -20.44 7.00 -15.66
CA MET A 1012 -19.31 6.12 -15.97
C MET A 1012 -18.02 6.69 -15.39
N LEU A 1013 -17.22 5.86 -14.74
CA LEU A 1013 -15.86 6.21 -14.34
C LEU A 1013 -14.88 5.99 -15.51
N PRO A 1014 -13.90 6.88 -15.71
CA PRO A 1014 -12.91 6.75 -16.79
C PRO A 1014 -12.07 5.47 -16.70
N SER A 1015 -11.44 5.12 -17.82
CA SER A 1015 -10.43 4.07 -17.88
C SER A 1015 -9.22 4.57 -18.66
N THR A 1016 -8.05 4.07 -18.31
CA THR A 1016 -6.81 4.35 -19.03
C THR A 1016 -6.31 3.07 -19.68
N THR A 1017 -6.09 3.11 -21.00
CA THR A 1017 -5.50 1.99 -21.73
C THR A 1017 -4.06 2.34 -22.09
N THR A 1018 -3.13 1.52 -21.63
CA THR A 1018 -1.70 1.63 -21.96
C THR A 1018 -1.28 0.49 -22.88
N GLY A 1019 -0.46 0.78 -23.89
CA GLY A 1019 -0.05 -0.19 -24.91
C GLY A 1019 -1.00 -0.25 -26.11
N SER A 1020 -0.71 -1.13 -27.06
CA SER A 1020 -1.50 -1.34 -28.28
C SER A 1020 -1.63 -2.84 -28.60
N GLY A 1021 -2.67 -3.21 -29.36
CA GLY A 1021 -2.91 -4.61 -29.75
C GLY A 1021 -3.26 -5.52 -28.56
N SER A 1022 -2.85 -6.79 -28.63
CA SER A 1022 -3.11 -7.81 -27.60
C SER A 1022 -2.41 -7.57 -26.26
N SER A 1023 -1.45 -6.63 -26.21
CA SER A 1023 -0.73 -6.24 -24.98
C SER A 1023 -1.33 -4.99 -24.31
N ALA A 1024 -2.43 -4.45 -24.83
CA ALA A 1024 -3.10 -3.30 -24.26
C ALA A 1024 -3.70 -3.64 -22.89
N VAL A 1025 -3.22 -2.95 -21.85
CA VAL A 1025 -3.75 -3.08 -20.48
C VAL A 1025 -4.70 -1.93 -20.23
N THR A 1026 -5.94 -2.24 -19.88
CA THR A 1026 -6.94 -1.23 -19.51
C THR A 1026 -7.15 -1.23 -17.99
N ASN A 1027 -6.85 -0.10 -17.36
CA ASN A 1027 -7.10 0.14 -15.95
C ASN A 1027 -8.40 0.93 -15.82
N TYR A 1028 -9.34 0.38 -15.06
CA TYR A 1028 -10.62 1.02 -14.79
C TYR A 1028 -10.53 1.77 -13.47
N GLU A 1029 -10.84 3.07 -13.49
CA GLU A 1029 -11.09 3.83 -12.27
C GLU A 1029 -12.33 3.27 -11.59
N GLN A 1030 -12.27 3.10 -10.26
CA GLN A 1030 -13.29 2.34 -9.53
C GLN A 1030 -13.45 2.83 -8.09
N VAL A 1031 -14.52 2.41 -7.41
CA VAL A 1031 -14.78 2.76 -6.01
C VAL A 1031 -14.49 1.58 -5.11
N VAL A 1032 -13.47 1.73 -4.27
CA VAL A 1032 -13.06 0.76 -3.23
C VAL A 1032 -13.09 1.35 -1.83
N TYR A 1033 -13.46 2.64 -1.71
CA TYR A 1033 -13.64 3.35 -0.45
C TYR A 1033 -15.09 3.75 -0.25
N ASN A 1034 -15.53 3.83 1.01
CA ASN A 1034 -16.92 4.16 1.31
C ASN A 1034 -17.25 5.61 0.94
N PRO A 1035 -18.43 5.87 0.34
CA PRO A 1035 -18.92 7.22 0.14
C PRO A 1035 -19.46 7.84 1.43
N THR A 1036 -19.58 9.16 1.44
CA THR A 1036 -20.31 9.93 2.45
C THR A 1036 -21.33 10.86 1.78
N LEU A 1037 -22.37 11.24 2.53
CA LEU A 1037 -23.41 12.17 2.08
C LEU A 1037 -23.31 13.48 2.87
N ALA A 1038 -23.18 14.62 2.20
CA ALA A 1038 -23.24 15.92 2.85
C ALA A 1038 -23.81 16.97 1.90
N TYR A 1039 -24.65 17.88 2.41
CA TYR A 1039 -25.26 18.96 1.63
C TYR A 1039 -25.98 18.46 0.36
N GLY A 1040 -26.66 17.32 0.43
CA GLY A 1040 -27.31 16.70 -0.74
C GLY A 1040 -26.35 16.17 -1.82
N MET A 1041 -25.05 16.08 -1.53
CA MET A 1041 -24.03 15.55 -2.43
C MET A 1041 -23.62 14.13 -2.02
N PHE A 1042 -23.43 13.26 -3.00
CA PHE A 1042 -22.73 11.98 -2.91
C PHE A 1042 -21.24 12.22 -3.11
N ILE A 1043 -20.46 12.06 -2.04
CA ILE A 1043 -19.03 12.34 -1.99
C ILE A 1043 -18.26 11.02 -1.89
N VAL A 1044 -17.34 10.76 -2.79
CA VAL A 1044 -16.60 9.49 -2.84
C VAL A 1044 -15.18 9.68 -3.36
N ASN A 1045 -14.23 8.93 -2.79
CA ASN A 1045 -12.90 8.79 -3.35
C ASN A 1045 -12.88 7.62 -4.34
N THR A 1046 -12.46 7.87 -5.56
CA THR A 1046 -12.21 6.85 -6.57
C THR A 1046 -10.74 6.44 -6.57
N THR A 1047 -10.46 5.24 -7.08
CA THR A 1047 -9.11 4.73 -7.26
C THR A 1047 -8.92 4.34 -8.71
N VAL A 1048 -7.95 4.97 -9.37
CA VAL A 1048 -7.32 4.47 -10.57
C VAL A 1048 -6.22 3.52 -10.08
N PRO A 1049 -6.34 2.21 -10.36
CA PRO A 1049 -5.35 1.23 -9.96
C PRO A 1049 -3.95 1.71 -10.35
N ALA A 1050 -3.03 1.57 -9.40
CA ALA A 1050 -1.63 1.75 -9.74
C ALA A 1050 -1.28 0.78 -10.86
N VAL A 1051 -0.54 1.26 -11.86
CA VAL A 1051 0.18 0.37 -12.75
C VAL A 1051 1.42 -0.07 -11.99
N GLN A 1052 1.23 -0.96 -11.01
CA GLN A 1052 2.34 -1.65 -10.33
C GLN A 1052 2.79 -2.78 -11.24
N GLN A 1053 3.46 -2.41 -12.33
CA GLN A 1053 4.46 -3.32 -12.82
C GLN A 1053 5.67 -3.01 -11.93
N ILE A 1054 5.97 -3.91 -10.99
CA ILE A 1054 7.29 -3.99 -10.32
C ILE A 1054 8.44 -4.01 -11.37
N LEU A 1055 8.08 -4.15 -12.64
CA LEU A 1055 8.79 -4.65 -13.79
C LEU A 1055 8.75 -3.67 -14.99
N SER A 1056 8.12 -2.48 -14.87
CA SER A 1056 8.15 -1.44 -15.90
C SER A 1056 8.52 -0.06 -15.34
N CYS A 1057 9.15 0.77 -16.18
CA CYS A 1057 9.42 2.18 -15.87
C CYS A 1057 8.19 3.09 -16.03
N THR A 1058 7.03 2.50 -16.29
CA THR A 1058 5.73 3.15 -16.21
C THR A 1058 5.06 2.77 -14.90
N SER A 1059 5.70 3.08 -13.77
CA SER A 1059 4.98 3.06 -12.49
C SER A 1059 4.06 4.28 -12.46
N THR A 1060 2.78 4.07 -12.77
CA THR A 1060 1.78 5.07 -12.44
C THR A 1060 1.36 4.75 -11.01
N PRO A 1061 1.70 5.58 -10.00
CA PRO A 1061 1.19 5.36 -8.65
C PRO A 1061 -0.34 5.29 -8.72
N ALA A 1062 -0.95 4.61 -7.74
CA ALA A 1062 -2.40 4.65 -7.62
C ALA A 1062 -2.79 6.13 -7.58
N SER A 1063 -3.81 6.51 -8.32
CA SER A 1063 -4.32 7.88 -8.33
C SER A 1063 -5.82 7.85 -8.19
N GLY A 1064 -6.48 9.00 -8.22
CA GLY A 1064 -7.92 9.02 -8.11
C GLY A 1064 -8.48 10.43 -8.00
N TYR A 1065 -9.81 10.50 -7.96
CA TYR A 1065 -10.54 11.72 -7.78
C TYR A 1065 -11.41 11.63 -6.54
N THR A 1066 -11.46 12.71 -5.78
CA THR A 1066 -12.58 12.94 -4.87
C THR A 1066 -13.71 13.53 -5.70
N MET A 1067 -14.80 12.79 -5.87
CA MET A 1067 -15.98 13.22 -6.60
C MET A 1067 -17.05 13.70 -5.62
N ALA A 1068 -17.78 14.74 -5.99
CA ALA A 1068 -18.98 15.21 -5.29
C ALA A 1068 -20.05 15.54 -6.33
N ILE A 1069 -21.10 14.72 -6.39
CA ILE A 1069 -22.22 14.85 -7.35
C ILE A 1069 -23.55 14.93 -6.61
N SER A 1070 -24.55 15.58 -7.18
CA SER A 1070 -25.88 15.70 -6.58
C SER A 1070 -26.48 14.31 -6.37
N VAL A 1071 -26.86 13.96 -5.14
CA VAL A 1071 -27.42 12.63 -4.85
C VAL A 1071 -28.72 12.40 -5.61
N ALA A 1072 -29.54 13.44 -5.84
CA ALA A 1072 -30.79 13.32 -6.60
C ALA A 1072 -30.59 13.02 -8.10
N SER A 1073 -29.50 13.45 -8.72
CA SER A 1073 -29.36 13.41 -10.18
C SER A 1073 -28.10 12.73 -10.71
N GLY A 1074 -27.08 12.51 -9.87
CA GLY A 1074 -25.76 12.04 -10.26
C GLY A 1074 -24.95 13.05 -11.05
N GLY A 1075 -25.50 14.24 -11.29
CA GLY A 1075 -24.87 15.31 -12.05
C GLY A 1075 -24.16 16.33 -11.16
N ALA A 1076 -23.70 17.42 -11.77
CA ALA A 1076 -23.15 18.55 -11.04
C ALA A 1076 -24.17 19.16 -10.05
N GLY A 1077 -23.64 19.79 -8.98
CA GLY A 1077 -24.43 20.63 -8.07
C GLY A 1077 -24.85 21.96 -8.72
N THR A 1078 -25.30 22.90 -7.90
CA THR A 1078 -25.67 24.26 -8.35
C THR A 1078 -24.46 25.19 -8.59
N ALA A 1079 -23.32 24.86 -7.99
CA ALA A 1079 -22.04 25.56 -8.12
C ALA A 1079 -20.88 24.58 -7.90
N SER A 1080 -19.64 25.01 -8.11
CA SER A 1080 -18.47 24.17 -7.83
C SER A 1080 -18.36 23.82 -6.35
N PHE A 1081 -18.18 22.53 -6.06
CA PHE A 1081 -18.19 22.02 -4.68
C PHE A 1081 -16.84 22.17 -3.98
N PHE A 1082 -15.74 22.01 -4.72
CA PHE A 1082 -14.38 22.04 -4.16
C PHE A 1082 -13.74 23.41 -4.34
N GLY A 1083 -13.14 23.92 -3.27
CA GLY A 1083 -12.33 25.14 -3.28
C GLY A 1083 -10.90 24.88 -3.76
N ASP A 1084 -10.27 25.89 -4.33
CA ASP A 1084 -8.83 25.93 -4.60
C ASP A 1084 -8.03 26.27 -3.32
N ASN A 1085 -6.70 26.36 -3.43
CA ASN A 1085 -5.82 26.67 -2.28
C ASN A 1085 -6.06 28.06 -1.68
N ASN A 1086 -6.76 28.95 -2.40
CA ASN A 1086 -7.12 30.28 -1.97
C ASN A 1086 -8.60 30.36 -1.56
N ASN A 1087 -9.25 29.20 -1.36
CA ASN A 1087 -10.66 29.06 -0.99
C ASN A 1087 -11.67 29.64 -2.01
N ASN A 1088 -11.27 29.82 -3.27
CA ASN A 1088 -12.20 30.16 -4.35
C ASN A 1088 -12.80 28.88 -4.94
N PHE A 1089 -14.01 28.96 -5.50
CA PHE A 1089 -14.69 27.82 -6.11
C PHE A 1089 -14.64 27.90 -7.64
N PRO A 1090 -13.61 27.33 -8.29
CA PRO A 1090 -13.37 27.55 -9.72
C PRO A 1090 -14.39 26.82 -10.59
N THR A 1091 -14.72 27.39 -11.75
CA THR A 1091 -15.32 26.65 -12.87
C THR A 1091 -14.22 26.22 -13.84
N TYR A 1092 -14.43 25.14 -14.58
CA TYR A 1092 -13.47 24.70 -15.61
C TYR A 1092 -14.18 24.51 -16.95
N ASN A 1093 -13.69 25.18 -18.01
CA ASN A 1093 -14.33 25.22 -19.33
C ASN A 1093 -15.85 25.55 -19.25
N GLY A 1094 -16.21 26.50 -18.38
CA GLY A 1094 -17.62 26.88 -18.15
C GLY A 1094 -18.45 25.85 -17.38
N GLY A 1095 -17.87 24.69 -17.01
CA GLY A 1095 -18.53 23.65 -16.23
C GLY A 1095 -18.29 23.76 -14.72
N ILE A 1096 -19.23 23.17 -13.96
CA ILE A 1096 -19.19 23.09 -12.51
C ILE A 1096 -18.22 21.99 -12.07
N VAL A 1097 -17.25 22.34 -11.23
CA VAL A 1097 -16.26 21.39 -10.71
C VAL A 1097 -16.94 20.47 -9.68
N SER A 1098 -17.04 19.20 -10.06
CA SER A 1098 -17.67 18.11 -9.29
C SER A 1098 -16.68 16.99 -8.97
N GLY A 1099 -15.40 17.17 -9.30
CA GLY A 1099 -14.32 16.27 -8.92
C GLY A 1099 -12.98 16.98 -8.84
N ILE A 1100 -12.13 16.55 -7.93
CA ILE A 1100 -10.77 17.08 -7.71
C ILE A 1100 -9.76 15.92 -7.58
N GLY A 1101 -8.66 15.98 -8.32
CA GLY A 1101 -7.67 14.92 -8.43
C GLY A 1101 -6.67 14.91 -7.28
N LEU A 1102 -7.18 14.74 -6.05
CA LEU A 1102 -6.37 14.68 -4.84
C LEU A 1102 -5.76 13.30 -4.60
N SER A 1103 -6.22 12.28 -5.34
CA SER A 1103 -5.89 10.87 -5.06
C SER A 1103 -6.15 10.51 -3.59
N GLY A 1104 -7.32 10.91 -3.09
CA GLY A 1104 -7.75 10.65 -1.72
C GLY A 1104 -7.94 9.16 -1.45
N THR A 1105 -7.61 8.73 -0.24
CA THR A 1105 -7.81 7.36 0.25
C THR A 1105 -8.80 7.35 1.41
N GLY A 1106 -9.44 6.21 1.63
CA GLY A 1106 -10.44 6.07 2.69
C GLY A 1106 -11.71 6.90 2.46
N THR A 1107 -12.57 6.91 3.48
CA THR A 1107 -13.83 7.66 3.46
C THR A 1107 -13.55 9.16 3.62
N PRO A 1108 -14.00 10.02 2.69
CA PRO A 1108 -13.83 11.47 2.84
C PRO A 1108 -14.53 11.98 4.11
N SER A 1109 -13.85 12.85 4.86
CA SER A 1109 -14.35 13.34 6.15
C SER A 1109 -14.56 14.85 6.15
N LEU A 1110 -15.52 15.34 6.95
CA LEU A 1110 -15.94 16.74 6.93
C LEU A 1110 -15.73 17.42 8.28
N VAL A 1111 -15.02 18.54 8.26
CA VAL A 1111 -14.89 19.47 9.39
C VAL A 1111 -15.60 20.77 9.04
N THR A 1112 -15.91 21.59 10.04
CA THR A 1112 -16.30 22.99 9.87
C THR A 1112 -15.21 23.84 10.48
N ALA A 1113 -14.80 24.99 9.97
CA ALA A 1113 -13.85 25.91 10.59
C ALA A 1113 -14.33 27.34 10.32
N ASN A 1114 -14.37 28.21 11.33
CA ASN A 1114 -14.93 29.56 11.18
C ASN A 1114 -16.31 29.58 10.46
N LYS A 1115 -17.20 28.63 10.80
CA LYS A 1115 -18.52 28.41 10.17
C LYS A 1115 -18.51 27.95 8.70
N LEU A 1116 -17.34 27.68 8.13
CA LEU A 1116 -17.19 27.18 6.75
C LEU A 1116 -16.82 25.68 6.77
N PRO A 1117 -17.40 24.84 5.90
CA PRO A 1117 -17.05 23.43 5.86
C PRO A 1117 -15.79 23.14 5.02
N TYR A 1118 -15.01 22.15 5.46
CA TYR A 1118 -13.83 21.66 4.78
C TYR A 1118 -13.87 20.12 4.71
N LEU A 1119 -13.34 19.59 3.62
CA LEU A 1119 -13.05 18.19 3.45
C LEU A 1119 -11.63 17.89 3.96
N VAL A 1120 -11.49 16.85 4.77
CA VAL A 1120 -10.21 16.32 5.25
C VAL A 1120 -10.06 14.88 4.80
N GLN A 1121 -8.89 14.55 4.26
CA GLN A 1121 -8.54 13.19 3.82
C GLN A 1121 -7.01 13.07 3.67
N GLN A 1122 -6.51 11.84 3.57
CA GLN A 1122 -5.13 11.55 3.19
C GLN A 1122 -5.09 11.16 1.72
N THR A 1123 -3.96 11.41 1.07
CA THR A 1123 -3.69 10.95 -0.28
C THR A 1123 -2.99 9.59 -0.27
N VAL A 1124 -2.96 8.93 -1.42
CA VAL A 1124 -2.17 7.71 -1.68
C VAL A 1124 -0.69 7.79 -1.28
N ASN A 1125 -0.13 9.00 -1.17
CA ASN A 1125 1.26 9.25 -0.75
C ASN A 1125 1.38 9.45 0.78
N GLY A 1126 0.33 9.17 1.55
CA GLY A 1126 0.33 9.37 3.00
C GLY A 1126 0.22 10.83 3.45
N THR A 1127 0.00 11.78 2.54
CA THR A 1127 -0.11 13.21 2.87
C THR A 1127 -1.53 13.58 3.25
N GLY A 1128 -1.74 14.19 4.42
CA GLY A 1128 -3.02 14.79 4.80
C GLY A 1128 -3.34 16.02 3.95
N THR A 1129 -4.60 16.18 3.55
CA THR A 1129 -5.09 17.30 2.74
C THR A 1129 -6.36 17.88 3.34
N VAL A 1130 -6.50 19.19 3.22
CA VAL A 1130 -7.68 19.95 3.65
C VAL A 1130 -8.11 20.81 2.48
N ASN A 1131 -9.39 20.74 2.10
CA ASN A 1131 -9.95 21.53 1.01
C ASN A 1131 -11.25 22.18 1.48
N GLN A 1132 -11.42 23.48 1.29
CA GLN A 1132 -12.71 24.10 1.58
C GLN A 1132 -13.77 23.55 0.62
N ILE A 1133 -14.98 23.34 1.12
CA ILE A 1133 -16.11 22.94 0.28
C ILE A 1133 -17.21 24.00 0.32
N ASN A 1134 -17.99 24.08 -0.77
CA ASN A 1134 -19.06 25.04 -0.92
C ASN A 1134 -20.41 24.40 -0.53
N PRO A 1135 -20.99 24.70 0.65
CA PRO A 1135 -22.31 24.18 0.99
C PRO A 1135 -23.42 24.80 0.12
N SER A 1136 -23.18 25.92 -0.58
CA SER A 1136 -24.16 26.49 -1.53
C SER A 1136 -24.22 25.76 -2.87
N ALA A 1137 -23.23 24.91 -3.17
CA ALA A 1137 -23.28 23.95 -4.28
C ALA A 1137 -24.27 22.79 -4.04
N ALA A 1138 -24.99 22.82 -2.90
CA ALA A 1138 -25.83 21.76 -2.39
C ALA A 1138 -26.65 21.05 -3.47
N GLY A 1139 -26.63 19.73 -3.41
CA GLY A 1139 -27.56 18.89 -4.13
C GLY A 1139 -28.92 18.83 -3.42
N VAL A 1140 -29.81 18.02 -3.98
CA VAL A 1140 -31.15 17.79 -3.43
C VAL A 1140 -31.17 16.43 -2.76
N GLY A 1141 -31.52 16.37 -1.48
CA GLY A 1141 -31.67 15.12 -0.74
C GLY A 1141 -31.23 15.21 0.72
N SER A 1142 -31.81 14.36 1.56
CA SER A 1142 -31.48 14.23 2.98
C SER A 1142 -31.08 12.79 3.31
N ARG A 1143 -30.18 12.60 4.26
CA ARG A 1143 -29.73 11.25 4.65
C ARG A 1143 -30.84 10.55 5.42
N LEU A 1144 -31.05 9.26 5.14
CA LEU A 1144 -31.93 8.40 5.93
C LEU A 1144 -31.18 7.59 6.99
N ASN A 1145 -30.00 8.06 7.36
CA ASN A 1145 -29.34 7.59 8.56
C ASN A 1145 -29.19 8.77 9.51
N TRP A 1146 -29.76 8.64 10.70
CA TRP A 1146 -29.74 9.67 11.75
C TRP A 1146 -28.35 9.83 12.38
N THR A 1147 -27.42 8.88 12.14
CA THR A 1147 -26.02 9.01 12.56
C THR A 1147 -25.51 10.35 12.07
N LYS A 1148 -25.23 11.27 13.01
CA LYS A 1148 -24.43 12.45 12.76
C LYS A 1148 -23.22 11.97 11.95
N LEU A 1149 -22.94 12.66 10.86
CA LEU A 1149 -21.70 12.47 10.12
C LEU A 1149 -20.61 12.29 11.23
N ARG A 1150 -19.73 11.27 11.16
CA ARG A 1150 -18.56 11.10 12.07
C ARG A 1150 -17.25 11.40 11.37
#